data_AF-A0A1G9A6B7-F1
#
_entry.id   AF-A0A1G9A6B7-F1
#
_cell.length_a   1.000
_cell.length_b   1.000
_cell.length_c   1.000
_cell.angle_alpha   90.00
_cell.angle_beta   90.00
_cell.angle_gamma   90.00
#
_symmetry.space_group_name_H-M   'P 1'
#
loop_
_entity.id
_entity.type
_entity.pdbx_description
1 polymer ?
#
loop_
_entity_poly.entity_id
_entity_poly.type
_entity_poly.pdbx_seq_one_letter_code
_entity_poly.pdbx_strand_id
1 'polypeptide(L)'
;MPDESRLMPDQEANSTSHPHGQGLRVENLGGNTAVRKQHDSDERERELFAAIPSSQDSRAVLATTASIREAGFLDTLWHACRRAMLPAPTPNSSPTAPRPPRQLWIAVGGLTRPGPRGNSVAAELAAELDADVLVPDGRLELVPGGSLYVTGGQWRLYRAGQQPRPHVVRYPTPLWEKQLPAGPVADSGLLAEPVPAGLRIREDGQEPSPRDEDLAVPQSPHHPRLLLGSPDAAPIPTARLASMLTRISGGSRRPWELVPTTVEEAAPARLRELAERLGSDVLATTGSVLHDGSGGERSVVPDPHSAWEPFPVSLWHSVTGTARVGLTAPAPRGWVRFNQLVYRHAEAGPAIPAPGEMVARVVPGGLALLPFAQAGFRGVADGIAFEQHRMTVSVGSPYVPVPPEAPHVLRQLLDGLTPGQRGRVRLLILGIADERTRGELTTIAGEPNGGAPAYPPISTADGAPDTTSAPLTEADAPDAPPNETTAHIPAVASDTSAGGGASAGGGTSAGETPIGEADDEQRPTNHATPLPTHRPRTVGEPPPELLSEQAGRPSPIDTAAHPTGEQHSGVPDGPADAPPEPVSDRESDSPTSEKPAGPRLVPAQAGGTGTPHNHRSTSEERSRFAQAVGDDFDEVLPSVNTVLATHPALRENEADEAKADFVAVILYTGCGENGGNAVNRLLRTGKPGAARDYVSCLLSGLRRLPVHRGPSFRFGGSPDGDVDGYEPGAVLSEPGFLSATAAEDLTTDDEHGNSVNGDVVIWSHSARRVSLFGRNSLPEEVVFASDARFKVLATADEENGRPALLLRELRQDERTTHGELDEADLAVLPKLQRALRRRHGAEPRVLSERDQLDRMSSPVGLVPTELRGDAEAPPTASGAEPAQSEHAAGAATTTR
;
A
#
# COMPACT_ATOMS: atom_id res chain seq x y z
N MET A 1 19.52 1.99 -29.98
CA MET A 1 20.48 3.00 -30.48
C MET A 1 21.57 2.30 -31.30
N PRO A 2 22.25 2.96 -32.26
CA PRO A 2 23.43 2.38 -32.92
C PRO A 2 24.53 2.08 -31.87
N ASP A 3 25.32 1.04 -32.11
CA ASP A 3 26.24 0.45 -31.11
C ASP A 3 27.53 1.25 -30.92
N GLU A 4 27.41 2.49 -30.43
CA GLU A 4 28.56 3.35 -30.13
C GLU A 4 29.10 3.11 -28.72
N SER A 5 30.26 2.46 -28.63
CA SER A 5 30.97 2.27 -27.37
C SER A 5 31.74 3.55 -26.96
N ARG A 6 31.39 4.12 -25.79
CA ARG A 6 32.10 5.24 -25.13
C ARG A 6 33.43 4.83 -24.48
N LEU A 7 34.20 3.99 -25.16
CA LEU A 7 35.55 3.61 -24.78
C LEU A 7 36.54 4.57 -25.44
N MET A 8 37.56 5.02 -24.71
CA MET A 8 38.71 5.63 -25.38
C MET A 8 39.36 4.62 -26.33
N PRO A 9 39.78 5.04 -27.55
CA PRO A 9 40.58 4.19 -28.43
C PRO A 9 41.92 3.82 -27.77
N ASP A 10 42.51 2.71 -28.19
CA ASP A 10 43.82 2.28 -27.67
C ASP A 10 44.90 3.32 -27.99
N GLN A 11 45.73 3.66 -26.99
CA GLN A 11 46.84 4.60 -27.15
C GLN A 11 48.00 3.97 -27.92
N GLU A 12 47.91 3.92 -29.25
CA GLU A 12 49.12 3.86 -30.06
C GLU A 12 49.97 5.14 -29.87
N ALA A 13 51.29 4.97 -29.79
CA ALA A 13 52.19 5.97 -29.23
C ALA A 13 52.54 7.10 -30.23
N ASN A 14 51.62 8.05 -30.43
CA ASN A 14 51.91 9.31 -31.12
C ASN A 14 51.81 10.52 -30.16
N SER A 15 52.91 10.79 -29.45
CA SER A 15 53.11 12.06 -28.73
C SER A 15 53.58 13.14 -29.69
N THR A 16 52.65 13.83 -30.36
CA THR A 16 52.91 15.10 -31.05
C THR A 16 52.14 16.24 -30.39
N SER A 17 52.88 17.24 -29.93
CA SER A 17 52.34 18.38 -29.19
C SER A 17 51.55 19.32 -30.10
N HIS A 18 50.23 19.36 -29.95
CA HIS A 18 49.37 20.41 -30.50
C HIS A 18 48.67 21.17 -29.36
N PRO A 19 48.86 22.50 -29.24
CA PRO A 19 48.34 23.26 -28.13
C PRO A 19 46.85 23.60 -28.30
N HIS A 20 46.05 23.25 -27.28
CA HIS A 20 44.62 23.56 -27.13
C HIS A 20 43.70 22.91 -28.18
N GLY A 21 42.81 22.01 -27.74
CA GLY A 21 41.78 21.43 -28.59
C GLY A 21 40.73 22.46 -29.00
N GLN A 22 40.91 23.09 -30.17
CA GLN A 22 40.05 24.15 -30.74
C GLN A 22 38.63 23.70 -31.16
N GLY A 23 38.16 22.56 -30.65
CA GLY A 23 36.86 21.97 -30.95
C GLY A 23 36.11 21.41 -29.75
N LEU A 24 36.60 21.60 -28.52
CA LEU A 24 35.96 21.10 -27.28
C LEU A 24 35.53 22.23 -26.35
N ARG A 25 34.40 22.04 -25.65
CA ARG A 25 33.88 22.97 -24.63
C ARG A 25 33.45 22.24 -23.36
N VAL A 26 33.55 22.94 -22.22
CA VAL A 26 33.08 22.46 -20.91
C VAL A 26 31.84 23.24 -20.49
N GLU A 27 30.73 22.54 -20.37
CA GLU A 27 29.37 23.05 -20.10
C GLU A 27 28.91 22.61 -18.70
N ASN A 28 28.23 23.49 -17.94
CA ASN A 28 27.56 23.10 -16.70
C ASN A 28 26.13 22.68 -17.04
N LEU A 29 25.70 21.52 -16.54
CA LEU A 29 24.34 20.99 -16.69
C LEU A 29 23.73 20.88 -15.30
N GLY A 30 23.11 21.97 -14.86
CA GLY A 30 22.68 22.14 -13.47
C GLY A 30 23.88 22.03 -12.52
N GLY A 31 23.89 20.97 -11.70
CA GLY A 31 24.99 20.66 -10.80
C GLY A 31 26.02 19.66 -11.34
N ASN A 32 25.90 19.19 -12.59
CA ASN A 32 26.87 18.30 -13.25
C ASN A 32 27.67 19.05 -14.33
N THR A 33 28.73 18.43 -14.86
CA THR A 33 29.60 19.03 -15.89
C THR A 33 29.68 18.12 -17.11
N ALA A 34 29.67 18.68 -18.32
CA ALA A 34 29.82 17.92 -19.57
C ALA A 34 30.92 18.49 -20.47
N VAL A 35 31.77 17.62 -21.00
CA VAL A 35 32.64 17.88 -22.15
C VAL A 35 31.82 17.61 -23.41
N ARG A 36 31.75 18.59 -24.32
CA ARG A 36 31.06 18.47 -25.62
C ARG A 36 31.96 18.96 -26.75
N LYS A 37 31.71 18.51 -27.97
CA LYS A 37 32.29 19.15 -29.16
C LYS A 37 31.67 20.57 -29.34
N GLN A 38 32.40 21.51 -29.91
CA GLN A 38 31.97 22.91 -29.92
C GLN A 38 30.76 23.16 -30.83
N HIS A 39 30.64 22.37 -31.90
CA HIS A 39 29.49 22.31 -32.82
C HIS A 39 28.70 20.99 -32.67
N ASP A 40 28.70 20.42 -31.47
CA ASP A 40 27.93 19.23 -31.14
C ASP A 40 26.42 19.52 -31.23
N SER A 41 25.72 18.79 -32.09
CA SER A 41 24.29 18.96 -32.38
C SER A 41 23.43 17.83 -31.81
N ASP A 42 23.98 16.88 -31.04
CA ASP A 42 23.17 15.88 -30.36
C ASP A 42 22.53 16.51 -29.12
N GLU A 43 21.31 17.00 -29.29
CA GLU A 43 20.54 17.57 -28.19
C GLU A 43 19.89 16.48 -27.31
N ARG A 44 19.71 15.25 -27.81
CA ARG A 44 19.19 14.13 -27.01
C ARG A 44 20.23 13.66 -25.99
N GLU A 45 21.50 13.57 -26.40
CA GLU A 45 22.61 13.27 -25.49
C GLU A 45 22.75 14.36 -24.42
N ARG A 46 22.49 15.64 -24.78
CA ARG A 46 22.45 16.77 -23.84
C ARG A 46 21.26 16.71 -22.88
N GLU A 47 20.06 16.38 -23.36
CA GLU A 47 18.85 16.19 -22.55
C GLU A 47 19.04 15.06 -21.54
N LEU A 48 19.58 13.92 -21.98
CA LEU A 48 19.96 12.81 -21.12
C LEU A 48 21.00 13.22 -20.06
N PHE A 49 22.01 14.01 -20.43
CA PHE A 49 22.99 14.54 -19.47
C PHE A 49 22.38 15.54 -18.46
N ALA A 50 21.40 16.34 -18.88
CA ALA A 50 20.70 17.29 -18.01
C ALA A 50 19.71 16.61 -17.06
N ALA A 51 19.20 15.43 -17.41
CA ALA A 51 18.36 14.60 -16.55
C ALA A 51 19.15 13.87 -15.44
N ILE A 52 20.47 13.70 -15.58
CA ILE A 52 21.29 13.01 -14.57
C ILE A 52 21.33 13.83 -13.27
N PRO A 53 20.94 13.27 -12.12
CA PRO A 53 20.92 14.00 -10.85
C PRO A 53 22.31 14.36 -10.34
N SER A 54 22.35 15.37 -9.46
CA SER A 54 23.56 15.83 -8.77
C SER A 54 23.25 16.14 -7.31
N SER A 55 24.14 15.81 -6.38
CA SER A 55 23.99 16.16 -4.96
C SER A 55 25.00 17.25 -4.55
N GLN A 56 25.10 17.55 -3.26
CA GLN A 56 26.17 18.43 -2.76
C GLN A 56 27.51 17.69 -2.63
N ASP A 57 27.49 16.43 -2.15
CA ASP A 57 28.69 15.59 -1.97
C ASP A 57 29.15 14.86 -3.25
N SER A 58 28.28 14.66 -4.24
CA SER A 58 28.56 13.85 -5.44
C SER A 58 28.23 14.61 -6.73
N ARG A 59 29.21 14.67 -7.65
CA ARG A 59 29.09 15.32 -8.98
C ARG A 59 29.38 14.32 -10.10
N ALA A 60 28.69 14.46 -11.24
CA ALA A 60 29.01 13.75 -12.46
C ALA A 60 29.77 14.62 -13.48
N VAL A 61 30.77 14.02 -14.14
CA VAL A 61 31.50 14.58 -15.29
C VAL A 61 31.24 13.68 -16.49
N LEU A 62 30.62 14.25 -17.53
CA LEU A 62 30.09 13.55 -18.70
C LEU A 62 30.88 13.95 -19.96
N ALA A 63 30.85 13.11 -20.99
CA ALA A 63 31.45 13.42 -22.29
C ALA A 63 30.58 12.90 -23.43
N THR A 64 30.34 13.71 -24.46
CA THR A 64 29.65 13.25 -25.68
C THR A 64 30.50 12.25 -26.43
N THR A 65 29.91 11.24 -27.08
CA THR A 65 30.68 10.21 -27.80
C THR A 65 31.58 10.81 -28.89
N ALA A 66 31.15 11.92 -29.50
CA ALA A 66 31.97 12.71 -30.42
C ALA A 66 33.21 13.33 -29.73
N SER A 67 33.06 13.86 -28.51
CA SER A 67 34.17 14.53 -27.79
C SER A 67 35.28 13.59 -27.33
N ILE A 68 34.96 12.33 -26.99
CA ILE A 68 35.92 11.31 -26.53
C ILE A 68 36.99 10.99 -27.61
N ARG A 69 36.67 11.22 -28.88
CA ARG A 69 37.53 10.95 -30.04
C ARG A 69 38.41 12.15 -30.45
N GLU A 70 38.29 13.31 -29.81
CA GLU A 70 38.99 14.54 -30.19
C GLU A 70 40.39 14.67 -29.55
N ALA A 71 41.30 15.32 -30.27
CA ALA A 71 42.62 15.66 -29.74
C ALA A 71 42.50 16.69 -28.59
N GLY A 72 43.22 16.46 -27.48
CA GLY A 72 43.11 17.28 -26.27
C GLY A 72 41.89 16.96 -25.39
N PHE A 73 41.18 15.85 -25.64
CA PHE A 73 40.08 15.40 -24.78
C PHE A 73 40.49 15.22 -23.32
N LEU A 74 41.64 14.58 -23.03
CA LEU A 74 42.10 14.34 -21.67
C LEU A 74 42.39 15.65 -20.89
N ASP A 75 43.04 16.63 -21.52
CA ASP A 75 43.28 17.94 -20.89
C ASP A 75 41.96 18.67 -20.57
N THR A 76 41.00 18.56 -21.49
CA THR A 76 39.66 19.15 -21.34
C THR A 76 38.85 18.44 -20.25
N LEU A 77 38.99 17.11 -20.14
CA LEU A 77 38.40 16.29 -19.08
C LEU A 77 39.00 16.65 -17.71
N TRP A 78 40.32 16.84 -17.62
CA TRP A 78 40.98 17.32 -16.40
C TRP A 78 40.45 18.69 -15.97
N HIS A 79 40.30 19.62 -16.91
CA HIS A 79 39.71 20.93 -16.66
C HIS A 79 38.24 20.82 -16.19
N ALA A 80 37.45 19.94 -16.80
CA ALA A 80 36.07 19.64 -16.39
C ALA A 80 36.00 19.05 -14.98
N CYS A 81 36.89 18.12 -14.63
CA CYS A 81 36.97 17.53 -13.30
C CYS A 81 37.32 18.58 -12.23
N ARG A 82 38.37 19.37 -12.45
CA ARG A 82 38.74 20.49 -11.54
C ARG A 82 37.58 21.49 -11.37
N ARG A 83 36.84 21.78 -12.44
CA ARG A 83 35.68 22.68 -12.42
C ARG A 83 34.47 22.10 -11.68
N ALA A 84 34.22 20.79 -11.80
CA ALA A 84 33.16 20.10 -11.08
C ALA A 84 33.42 20.02 -9.56
N MET A 85 34.70 20.04 -9.14
CA MET A 85 35.12 20.08 -7.73
C MET A 85 35.01 21.48 -7.09
N LEU A 86 34.68 22.53 -7.86
CA LEU A 86 34.46 23.87 -7.30
C LEU A 86 33.13 23.92 -6.52
N PRO A 87 33.06 24.68 -5.41
CA PRO A 87 31.80 24.89 -4.69
C PRO A 87 30.78 25.60 -5.58
N ALA A 88 29.53 25.12 -5.55
CA ALA A 88 28.46 25.67 -6.38
C ALA A 88 28.06 27.10 -5.89
N PRO A 89 27.84 28.06 -6.80
CA PRO A 89 27.37 29.40 -6.43
C PRO A 89 25.90 29.33 -5.99
N THR A 90 25.64 29.56 -4.71
CA THR A 90 24.27 29.63 -4.16
C THR A 90 23.61 30.96 -4.52
N PRO A 91 22.44 30.96 -5.21
CA PRO A 91 21.77 32.20 -5.60
C PRO A 91 20.97 32.85 -4.46
N ASN A 92 20.85 32.20 -3.30
CA ASN A 92 20.23 32.73 -2.08
C ASN A 92 20.77 32.01 -0.82
N SER A 93 20.61 32.71 0.31
CA SER A 93 20.70 32.30 1.74
C SER A 93 22.03 31.83 2.36
N SER A 94 22.16 32.23 3.64
CA SER A 94 22.97 31.70 4.75
C SER A 94 24.51 31.79 4.71
N PRO A 95 25.17 31.98 5.88
CA PRO A 95 26.63 32.25 5.96
C PRO A 95 27.52 30.99 6.00
N THR A 96 26.95 29.79 5.90
CA THR A 96 27.70 28.53 5.89
C THR A 96 28.44 28.38 4.56
N ALA A 97 29.77 28.47 4.58
CA ALA A 97 30.58 28.43 3.37
C ALA A 97 30.36 27.10 2.58
N PRO A 98 30.11 27.16 1.26
CA PRO A 98 29.81 25.96 0.47
C PRO A 98 31.03 25.04 0.42
N ARG A 99 30.84 23.79 0.84
CA ARG A 99 31.88 22.76 0.83
C ARG A 99 32.07 22.22 -0.60
N PRO A 100 33.31 21.91 -1.03
CA PRO A 100 33.50 21.15 -2.26
C PRO A 100 32.90 19.74 -2.13
N PRO A 101 32.45 19.13 -3.25
CA PRO A 101 32.00 17.75 -3.26
C PRO A 101 33.13 16.80 -2.85
N ARG A 102 32.76 15.59 -2.44
CA ARG A 102 33.69 14.56 -1.94
C ARG A 102 33.88 13.41 -2.92
N GLN A 103 32.93 13.23 -3.84
CA GLN A 103 32.90 12.18 -4.85
C GLN A 103 32.71 12.75 -6.26
N LEU A 104 33.47 12.23 -7.22
CA LEU A 104 33.43 12.60 -8.63
C LEU A 104 33.21 11.38 -9.51
N TRP A 105 32.05 11.30 -10.16
CA TRP A 105 31.66 10.22 -11.06
C TRP A 105 31.98 10.60 -12.50
N ILE A 106 33.01 10.01 -13.09
CA ILE A 106 33.46 10.33 -14.45
C ILE A 106 32.90 9.30 -15.42
N ALA A 107 31.89 9.72 -16.17
CA ALA A 107 31.09 8.92 -17.08
C ALA A 107 31.77 8.69 -18.44
N VAL A 108 33.00 8.14 -18.41
CA VAL A 108 33.87 7.93 -19.58
C VAL A 108 34.59 6.58 -19.45
N GLY A 109 34.49 5.73 -20.48
CA GLY A 109 35.08 4.38 -20.48
C GLY A 109 36.58 4.36 -20.79
N GLY A 110 37.29 3.42 -20.16
CA GLY A 110 38.71 3.16 -20.42
C GLY A 110 39.70 3.87 -19.48
N LEU A 111 39.24 4.82 -18.65
CA LEU A 111 40.09 5.57 -17.70
C LEU A 111 40.73 4.71 -16.59
N THR A 112 40.32 3.44 -16.48
CA THR A 112 40.84 2.41 -15.57
C THR A 112 42.14 1.78 -16.06
N ARG A 113 42.46 1.89 -17.35
CA ARG A 113 43.66 1.30 -17.96
C ARG A 113 44.93 2.03 -17.49
N PRO A 114 46.00 1.31 -17.09
CA PRO A 114 47.29 1.92 -16.81
C PRO A 114 47.87 2.61 -18.05
N GLY A 115 48.32 3.85 -17.91
CA GLY A 115 49.12 4.53 -18.94
C GLY A 115 50.60 4.12 -18.88
N PRO A 116 51.46 4.69 -19.75
CA PRO A 116 52.89 4.35 -19.81
C PRO A 116 53.69 4.59 -18.51
N ARG A 117 53.12 5.30 -17.53
CA ARG A 117 53.69 5.55 -16.19
C ARG A 117 53.27 4.53 -15.13
N GLY A 118 52.47 3.53 -15.48
CA GLY A 118 51.99 2.46 -14.57
C GLY A 118 50.73 2.82 -13.77
N ASN A 119 50.42 4.10 -13.59
CA ASN A 119 49.15 4.56 -13.03
C ASN A 119 48.07 4.65 -14.11
N SER A 120 46.79 4.50 -13.75
CA SER A 120 45.65 4.82 -14.63
C SER A 120 45.25 6.29 -14.49
N VAL A 121 44.57 6.83 -15.51
CA VAL A 121 44.05 8.22 -15.51
C VAL A 121 43.16 8.48 -14.29
N ALA A 122 42.32 7.52 -13.91
CA ALA A 122 41.48 7.62 -12.71
C ALA A 122 42.29 7.71 -11.40
N ALA A 123 43.44 7.02 -11.31
CA ALA A 123 44.33 7.08 -10.15
C ALA A 123 45.09 8.42 -10.07
N GLU A 124 45.52 8.96 -11.22
CA GLU A 124 46.18 10.27 -11.29
C GLU A 124 45.19 11.40 -10.92
N LEU A 125 43.93 11.34 -11.41
CA LEU A 125 42.86 12.27 -11.03
C LEU A 125 42.51 12.20 -9.53
N ALA A 126 42.38 10.99 -8.96
CA ALA A 126 42.08 10.83 -7.53
C ALA A 126 43.20 11.38 -6.61
N ALA A 127 44.46 11.27 -7.05
CA ALA A 127 45.61 11.81 -6.33
C ALA A 127 45.77 13.34 -6.49
N GLU A 128 45.38 13.91 -7.64
CA GLU A 128 45.46 15.36 -7.88
C GLU A 128 44.32 16.14 -7.18
N LEU A 129 43.11 15.58 -7.15
CA LEU A 129 41.91 16.26 -6.64
C LEU A 129 41.65 16.02 -5.14
N ASP A 130 42.43 15.15 -4.49
CA ASP A 130 42.22 14.64 -3.11
C ASP A 130 40.75 14.19 -2.85
N ALA A 131 40.21 13.43 -3.81
CA ALA A 131 38.79 13.10 -3.89
C ALA A 131 38.55 11.63 -4.26
N ASP A 132 37.37 11.13 -3.91
CA ASP A 132 36.90 9.81 -4.35
C ASP A 132 36.46 9.88 -5.82
N VAL A 133 37.26 9.32 -6.72
CA VAL A 133 36.96 9.30 -8.17
C VAL A 133 36.37 7.94 -8.55
N LEU A 134 35.20 7.95 -9.17
CA LEU A 134 34.52 6.76 -9.66
C LEU A 134 34.49 6.74 -11.18
N VAL A 135 34.94 5.64 -11.78
CA VAL A 135 34.98 5.44 -13.25
C VAL A 135 34.41 4.07 -13.62
N PRO A 136 33.76 3.91 -14.79
CA PRO A 136 33.31 2.60 -15.27
C PRO A 136 34.50 1.76 -15.74
N ASP A 137 34.53 0.47 -15.38
CA ASP A 137 35.52 -0.49 -15.90
C ASP A 137 34.97 -1.42 -17.00
N GLY A 138 33.65 -1.44 -17.21
CA GLY A 138 32.94 -2.04 -18.35
C GLY A 138 32.48 -1.01 -19.38
N ARG A 139 31.48 -1.38 -20.21
CA ARG A 139 30.80 -0.45 -21.13
C ARG A 139 29.81 0.40 -20.34
N LEU A 140 29.81 1.71 -20.58
CA LEU A 140 28.89 2.65 -19.95
C LEU A 140 27.69 2.91 -20.87
N GLU A 141 26.49 2.62 -20.36
CA GLU A 141 25.22 2.91 -21.00
C GLU A 141 24.61 4.21 -20.43
N LEU A 142 23.98 5.02 -21.29
CA LEU A 142 23.00 6.02 -20.86
C LEU A 142 21.63 5.35 -20.76
N VAL A 143 20.97 5.53 -19.63
CA VAL A 143 19.57 5.14 -19.42
C VAL A 143 18.70 6.40 -19.58
N PRO A 144 17.59 6.35 -20.35
CA PRO A 144 16.52 7.34 -20.29
C PRO A 144 16.12 7.70 -18.84
N GLY A 145 15.60 8.90 -18.65
CA GLY A 145 15.30 9.43 -17.31
C GLY A 145 16.54 9.80 -16.46
N GLY A 146 17.76 9.72 -17.00
CA GLY A 146 18.95 10.27 -16.36
C GLY A 146 19.71 9.32 -15.43
N SER A 147 19.73 8.02 -15.73
CA SER A 147 20.61 7.07 -15.04
C SER A 147 21.79 6.62 -15.93
N LEU A 148 22.84 6.12 -15.28
CA LEU A 148 24.03 5.53 -15.89
C LEU A 148 24.18 4.08 -15.41
N TYR A 149 24.49 3.18 -16.33
CA TYR A 149 24.64 1.75 -16.04
C TYR A 149 25.93 1.19 -16.64
N VAL A 150 26.59 0.26 -15.95
CA VAL A 150 27.81 -0.40 -16.45
C VAL A 150 27.53 -1.85 -16.83
N THR A 151 27.65 -2.16 -18.12
CA THR A 151 27.52 -3.53 -18.65
C THR A 151 28.90 -4.20 -18.78
N GLY A 152 28.99 -5.48 -18.41
CA GLY A 152 30.24 -6.25 -18.47
C GLY A 152 31.34 -5.81 -17.48
N GLY A 153 30.99 -5.03 -16.46
CA GLY A 153 31.91 -4.48 -15.47
C GLY A 153 31.16 -3.76 -14.35
N GLN A 154 31.84 -2.91 -13.59
CA GLN A 154 31.30 -2.11 -12.50
C GLN A 154 31.92 -0.70 -12.49
N TRP A 155 31.35 0.20 -11.69
CA TRP A 155 32.07 1.41 -11.26
C TRP A 155 33.19 1.02 -10.30
N ARG A 156 34.40 1.50 -10.56
CA ARG A 156 35.56 1.38 -9.68
C ARG A 156 35.85 2.69 -8.95
N LEU A 157 35.94 2.60 -7.63
CA LEU A 157 36.35 3.69 -6.74
C LEU A 157 37.88 3.75 -6.65
N TYR A 158 38.43 4.91 -6.99
CA TYR A 158 39.83 5.31 -6.81
C TYR A 158 39.92 6.37 -5.71
N ARG A 159 40.93 6.26 -4.85
CA ARG A 159 41.25 7.21 -3.78
C ARG A 159 42.77 7.37 -3.71
N ALA A 160 43.26 8.58 -3.42
CA ALA A 160 44.69 8.87 -3.29
C ALA A 160 45.42 7.81 -2.43
N GLY A 161 46.47 7.20 -3.00
CA GLY A 161 47.31 6.19 -2.34
C GLY A 161 46.65 4.82 -2.07
N GLN A 162 45.44 4.55 -2.54
CA GLN A 162 44.76 3.26 -2.33
C GLN A 162 44.56 2.47 -3.63
N GLN A 163 44.62 1.14 -3.53
CA GLN A 163 44.24 0.23 -4.62
C GLN A 163 42.75 0.39 -4.97
N PRO A 164 42.38 0.47 -6.26
CA PRO A 164 41.00 0.70 -6.67
C PRO A 164 40.10 -0.49 -6.31
N ARG A 165 38.85 -0.18 -5.94
CA ARG A 165 37.87 -1.18 -5.47
C ARG A 165 36.63 -1.18 -6.35
N PRO A 166 36.01 -2.34 -6.64
CA PRO A 166 34.68 -2.38 -7.22
C PRO A 166 33.68 -1.69 -6.28
N HIS A 167 32.66 -1.04 -6.82
CA HIS A 167 31.70 -0.25 -6.04
C HIS A 167 30.24 -0.68 -6.29
N VAL A 168 29.70 -0.39 -7.47
CA VAL A 168 28.28 -0.55 -7.86
C VAL A 168 28.19 -0.69 -9.39
N VAL A 169 27.02 -1.03 -9.94
CA VAL A 169 26.76 -0.97 -11.39
C VAL A 169 25.86 0.22 -11.80
N ARG A 170 25.13 0.84 -10.86
CA ARG A 170 24.17 1.93 -11.13
C ARG A 170 24.58 3.29 -10.52
N TYR A 171 24.43 4.36 -11.30
CA TYR A 171 24.46 5.76 -10.84
C TYR A 171 23.23 6.54 -11.37
N PRO A 172 22.45 7.25 -10.54
CA PRO A 172 22.50 7.26 -9.08
C PRO A 172 22.38 5.83 -8.52
N THR A 173 22.97 5.60 -7.35
CA THR A 173 22.94 4.27 -6.72
C THR A 173 21.65 4.13 -5.93
N PRO A 174 20.71 3.25 -6.32
CA PRO A 174 19.47 3.07 -5.60
C PRO A 174 19.71 2.41 -4.25
N LEU A 175 18.82 2.66 -3.27
CA LEU A 175 18.90 2.07 -1.93
C LEU A 175 18.80 0.52 -1.94
N TRP A 176 18.36 -0.07 -3.06
CA TRP A 176 18.29 -1.50 -3.27
C TRP A 176 19.47 -2.11 -4.04
N GLU A 177 20.47 -1.34 -4.48
CA GLU A 177 21.66 -1.86 -5.18
C GLU A 177 22.28 -3.06 -4.45
N LYS A 178 22.43 -2.94 -3.12
CA LYS A 178 23.03 -3.94 -2.23
C LYS A 178 22.14 -5.18 -1.98
N GLN A 179 20.91 -5.19 -2.48
CA GLN A 179 19.96 -6.30 -2.35
C GLN A 179 19.99 -7.23 -3.57
N LEU A 180 20.69 -6.85 -4.64
CA LEU A 180 20.82 -7.64 -5.87
C LEU A 180 22.15 -8.41 -5.90
N PRO A 181 22.20 -9.57 -6.59
CA PRO A 181 23.45 -10.26 -6.86
C PRO A 181 24.38 -9.39 -7.72
N ALA A 182 25.68 -9.44 -7.43
CA ALA A 182 26.71 -8.63 -8.12
C ALA A 182 27.02 -9.08 -9.57
N GLY A 183 26.32 -10.11 -10.07
CA GLY A 183 26.47 -10.71 -11.39
C GLY A 183 25.36 -11.74 -11.65
N PRO A 184 25.36 -12.41 -12.82
CA PRO A 184 24.31 -13.36 -13.20
C PRO A 184 24.14 -14.55 -12.24
N VAL A 185 22.90 -15.00 -12.08
CA VAL A 185 22.51 -16.14 -11.23
C VAL A 185 21.68 -17.12 -12.06
N ALA A 186 22.18 -18.34 -12.26
CA ALA A 186 21.48 -19.41 -12.99
C ALA A 186 20.89 -20.44 -12.02
N ASP A 187 19.57 -20.61 -11.99
CA ASP A 187 18.83 -21.55 -11.12
C ASP A 187 17.63 -22.14 -11.83
N SER A 188 17.28 -23.41 -11.55
CA SER A 188 16.06 -24.04 -12.09
C SER A 188 15.94 -23.95 -13.64
N GLY A 189 17.07 -23.86 -14.35
CA GLY A 189 17.14 -23.63 -15.80
C GLY A 189 16.77 -22.21 -16.26
N LEU A 190 16.62 -21.26 -15.34
CA LEU A 190 16.43 -19.84 -15.60
C LEU A 190 17.74 -19.10 -15.32
N LEU A 191 17.95 -17.97 -16.00
CA LEU A 191 19.06 -17.06 -15.78
C LEU A 191 18.51 -15.70 -15.35
N ALA A 192 19.03 -15.17 -14.23
CA ALA A 192 18.73 -13.84 -13.73
C ALA A 192 19.97 -12.94 -13.88
N GLU A 193 19.88 -11.90 -14.71
CA GLU A 193 20.99 -11.03 -15.08
C GLU A 193 20.77 -9.57 -14.63
N PRO A 194 21.80 -8.85 -14.16
CA PRO A 194 21.68 -7.42 -13.85
C PRO A 194 21.33 -6.55 -15.07
N VAL A 195 20.30 -5.71 -14.92
CA VAL A 195 19.87 -4.67 -15.89
C VAL A 195 19.67 -3.31 -15.18
N PRO A 196 19.58 -2.16 -15.87
CA PRO A 196 19.52 -0.85 -15.21
C PRO A 196 18.43 -0.71 -14.14
N ALA A 197 17.22 -1.24 -14.41
CA ALA A 197 16.08 -1.18 -13.51
C ALA A 197 16.11 -2.22 -12.36
N GLY A 198 16.98 -3.23 -12.44
CA GLY A 198 17.08 -4.31 -11.45
C GLY A 198 17.68 -5.58 -12.04
N LEU A 199 16.87 -6.62 -12.25
CA LEU A 199 17.28 -7.86 -12.94
C LEU A 199 16.34 -8.17 -14.11
N ARG A 200 16.82 -8.92 -15.11
CA ARG A 200 15.96 -9.67 -16.05
C ARG A 200 16.08 -11.16 -15.78
N ILE A 201 14.94 -11.84 -15.70
CA ILE A 201 14.83 -13.29 -15.48
C ILE A 201 14.30 -13.90 -16.78
N ARG A 202 15.04 -14.85 -17.36
CA ARG A 202 14.75 -15.50 -18.65
C ARG A 202 15.11 -16.99 -18.61
N GLU A 203 14.76 -17.74 -19.65
CA GLU A 203 15.26 -19.11 -19.81
C GLU A 203 16.80 -19.10 -20.03
N ASP A 204 17.49 -20.03 -19.40
CA ASP A 204 18.94 -20.19 -19.55
C ASP A 204 19.28 -20.75 -20.95
N GLY A 205 20.40 -20.33 -21.52
CA GLY A 205 20.79 -20.64 -22.90
C GLY A 205 19.96 -19.95 -24.01
N GLN A 206 18.90 -19.21 -23.69
CA GLN A 206 18.21 -18.34 -24.64
C GLN A 206 19.15 -17.21 -25.10
N GLU A 207 18.96 -16.66 -26.31
CA GLU A 207 19.65 -15.42 -26.70
C GLU A 207 19.23 -14.24 -25.81
N PRO A 208 20.14 -13.29 -25.51
CA PRO A 208 19.82 -12.12 -24.71
C PRO A 208 18.88 -11.17 -25.47
N SER A 209 18.05 -10.45 -24.71
CA SER A 209 17.15 -9.42 -25.22
C SER A 209 17.88 -8.32 -25.99
N PRO A 210 17.20 -7.65 -26.96
CA PRO A 210 17.68 -6.40 -27.52
C PRO A 210 17.93 -5.39 -26.40
N ARG A 211 19.19 -4.96 -26.21
CA ARG A 211 19.59 -4.10 -25.08
C ARG A 211 18.75 -2.83 -24.93
N ASP A 212 18.22 -2.29 -26.02
CA ASP A 212 17.32 -1.13 -26.01
C ASP A 212 16.06 -1.35 -25.13
N GLU A 213 15.58 -2.59 -24.98
CA GLU A 213 14.47 -2.92 -24.05
C GLU A 213 14.89 -2.78 -22.59
N ASP A 214 16.03 -3.36 -22.22
CA ASP A 214 16.57 -3.36 -20.86
C ASP A 214 16.96 -1.95 -20.40
N LEU A 215 17.32 -1.09 -21.37
CA LEU A 215 17.53 0.34 -21.17
C LEU A 215 16.22 1.15 -21.11
N ALA A 216 15.12 0.67 -21.69
CA ALA A 216 13.86 1.43 -21.78
C ALA A 216 13.00 1.38 -20.50
N VAL A 217 13.22 0.38 -19.64
CA VAL A 217 12.52 0.27 -18.34
C VAL A 217 13.15 1.21 -17.31
N PRO A 218 12.37 2.13 -16.69
CA PRO A 218 12.92 3.08 -15.71
C PRO A 218 13.44 2.40 -14.43
N GLN A 219 14.46 2.99 -13.81
CA GLN A 219 14.91 2.62 -12.46
C GLN A 219 13.94 3.20 -11.40
N SER A 220 13.23 2.34 -10.66
CA SER A 220 12.48 2.77 -9.47
C SER A 220 13.45 3.12 -8.32
N PRO A 221 13.26 4.25 -7.61
CA PRO A 221 14.10 4.61 -6.47
C PRO A 221 13.83 3.77 -5.22
N HIS A 222 12.65 3.16 -5.13
CA HIS A 222 12.18 2.46 -3.92
C HIS A 222 12.48 0.95 -3.96
N HIS A 223 12.31 0.32 -5.12
CA HIS A 223 12.35 -1.13 -5.28
C HIS A 223 13.04 -1.56 -6.59
N PRO A 224 13.76 -2.68 -6.62
CA PRO A 224 14.28 -3.24 -7.87
C PRO A 224 13.13 -3.76 -8.74
N ARG A 225 13.26 -3.58 -10.06
CA ARG A 225 12.36 -4.20 -11.04
C ARG A 225 12.93 -5.52 -11.54
N LEU A 226 12.05 -6.52 -11.68
CA LEU A 226 12.38 -7.84 -12.20
C LEU A 226 11.66 -8.03 -13.53
N LEU A 227 12.36 -7.75 -14.62
CA LEU A 227 11.87 -7.96 -15.98
C LEU A 227 11.72 -9.47 -16.20
N LEU A 228 10.53 -9.92 -16.56
CA LEU A 228 10.27 -11.33 -16.84
C LEU A 228 10.36 -11.59 -18.35
N GLY A 229 10.98 -12.72 -18.73
CA GLY A 229 10.93 -13.26 -20.08
C GLY A 229 11.58 -12.40 -21.17
N SER A 230 11.09 -12.59 -22.39
CA SER A 230 11.41 -11.78 -23.57
C SER A 230 10.15 -11.72 -24.46
N PRO A 231 9.92 -10.68 -25.27
CA PRO A 231 8.63 -10.45 -25.93
C PRO A 231 8.12 -11.63 -26.78
N ASP A 232 9.02 -12.35 -27.45
CA ASP A 232 8.72 -13.50 -28.31
C ASP A 232 8.87 -14.87 -27.61
N ALA A 233 9.12 -14.90 -26.29
CA ALA A 233 9.41 -16.11 -25.53
C ALA A 233 8.17 -16.69 -24.82
N ALA A 234 8.21 -18.00 -24.53
CA ALA A 234 7.16 -18.64 -23.76
C ALA A 234 7.17 -18.18 -22.28
N PRO A 235 6.01 -17.97 -21.64
CA PRO A 235 5.92 -17.31 -20.34
C PRO A 235 6.40 -18.23 -19.19
N ILE A 236 7.56 -17.89 -18.61
CA ILE A 236 8.34 -18.66 -17.62
C ILE A 236 7.47 -19.42 -16.60
N PRO A 237 7.61 -20.75 -16.41
CA PRO A 237 6.78 -21.49 -15.46
C PRO A 237 6.86 -20.96 -14.02
N THR A 238 5.70 -20.69 -13.40
CA THR A 238 5.56 -20.08 -12.06
C THR A 238 6.31 -20.83 -10.96
N ALA A 239 6.34 -22.16 -11.00
CA ALA A 239 7.13 -22.98 -10.08
C ALA A 239 8.65 -22.73 -10.18
N ARG A 240 9.18 -22.52 -11.40
CA ARG A 240 10.61 -22.24 -11.62
C ARG A 240 10.95 -20.81 -11.25
N LEU A 241 10.04 -19.87 -11.55
CA LEU A 241 10.15 -18.47 -11.13
C LEU A 241 10.15 -18.34 -9.60
N ALA A 242 9.27 -19.05 -8.88
CA ALA A 242 9.24 -19.05 -7.42
C ALA A 242 10.56 -19.54 -6.80
N SER A 243 11.17 -20.61 -7.33
CA SER A 243 12.49 -21.10 -6.92
C SER A 243 13.59 -20.06 -7.16
N MET A 244 13.65 -19.50 -8.37
CA MET A 244 14.63 -18.47 -8.75
C MET A 244 14.51 -17.23 -7.85
N LEU A 245 13.29 -16.71 -7.64
CA LEU A 245 13.04 -15.59 -6.75
C LEU A 245 13.52 -15.90 -5.33
N THR A 246 13.09 -17.02 -4.74
CA THR A 246 13.50 -17.46 -3.39
C THR A 246 15.02 -17.48 -3.23
N ARG A 247 15.76 -17.88 -4.27
CA ARG A 247 17.23 -17.88 -4.28
C ARG A 247 17.82 -16.47 -4.37
N ILE A 248 17.31 -15.61 -5.25
CA ILE A 248 17.76 -14.21 -5.40
C ILE A 248 17.50 -13.42 -4.11
N SER A 249 16.35 -13.63 -3.47
CA SER A 249 15.94 -12.91 -2.27
C SER A 249 16.85 -13.11 -1.06
N GLY A 250 17.56 -14.24 -0.98
CA GLY A 250 18.43 -14.57 0.16
C GLY A 250 17.71 -14.61 1.53
N GLY A 251 16.38 -14.78 1.53
CA GLY A 251 15.53 -14.67 2.73
C GLY A 251 15.08 -13.24 3.09
N SER A 252 15.53 -12.20 2.37
CA SER A 252 15.00 -10.84 2.50
C SER A 252 13.54 -10.79 2.05
N ARG A 253 12.71 -10.03 2.78
CA ARG A 253 11.28 -9.78 2.47
C ARG A 253 11.01 -8.39 1.87
N ARG A 254 12.05 -7.67 1.42
CA ARG A 254 11.86 -6.38 0.75
C ARG A 254 11.22 -6.60 -0.64
N PRO A 255 10.24 -5.78 -1.05
CA PRO A 255 9.50 -6.01 -2.28
C PRO A 255 10.35 -5.73 -3.53
N TRP A 256 10.20 -6.60 -4.51
CA TRP A 256 10.56 -6.36 -5.91
C TRP A 256 9.29 -6.10 -6.70
N GLU A 257 9.36 -5.30 -7.77
CA GLU A 257 8.23 -5.12 -8.70
C GLU A 257 8.48 -5.98 -9.95
N LEU A 258 7.61 -6.95 -10.21
CA LEU A 258 7.68 -7.76 -11.43
C LEU A 258 7.22 -6.92 -12.63
N VAL A 259 8.04 -6.88 -13.69
CA VAL A 259 7.70 -6.22 -14.95
C VAL A 259 7.54 -7.30 -16.02
N PRO A 260 6.30 -7.70 -16.36
CA PRO A 260 6.06 -8.71 -17.40
C PRO A 260 6.43 -8.14 -18.77
N THR A 261 7.03 -8.95 -19.66
CA THR A 261 7.27 -8.53 -21.06
C THR A 261 6.21 -9.05 -22.02
N THR A 262 5.47 -10.10 -21.66
CA THR A 262 4.31 -10.61 -22.43
C THR A 262 2.99 -10.46 -21.67
N VAL A 263 1.87 -10.57 -22.42
CA VAL A 263 0.51 -10.53 -21.86
C VAL A 263 0.27 -11.73 -20.94
N GLU A 264 0.77 -12.91 -21.31
CA GLU A 264 0.65 -14.14 -20.54
C GLU A 264 1.39 -14.06 -19.20
N GLU A 265 2.50 -13.30 -19.13
CA GLU A 265 3.21 -13.05 -17.88
C GLU A 265 2.46 -12.13 -16.94
N ALA A 266 1.78 -11.11 -17.47
CA ALA A 266 0.95 -10.17 -16.73
C ALA A 266 -0.38 -10.75 -16.22
N ALA A 267 -0.67 -12.04 -16.50
CA ALA A 267 -1.98 -12.64 -16.25
C ALA A 267 -2.31 -12.72 -14.74
N PRO A 268 -3.41 -12.09 -14.25
CA PRO A 268 -3.68 -12.00 -12.82
C PRO A 268 -3.82 -13.34 -12.08
N ALA A 269 -4.23 -14.41 -12.76
CA ALA A 269 -4.31 -15.76 -12.20
C ALA A 269 -2.91 -16.38 -11.97
N ARG A 270 -1.99 -16.17 -12.92
CA ARG A 270 -0.59 -16.62 -12.85
C ARG A 270 0.19 -15.86 -11.78
N LEU A 271 -0.05 -14.55 -11.65
CA LEU A 271 0.55 -13.73 -10.59
C LEU A 271 0.01 -14.10 -9.20
N ARG A 272 -1.26 -14.53 -9.09
CA ARG A 272 -1.78 -15.12 -7.84
C ARG A 272 -1.14 -16.48 -7.54
N GLU A 273 -1.04 -17.37 -8.52
CA GLU A 273 -0.36 -18.67 -8.35
C GLU A 273 1.11 -18.49 -7.89
N LEU A 274 1.79 -17.46 -8.38
CA LEU A 274 3.14 -17.10 -7.92
C LEU A 274 3.15 -16.61 -6.47
N ALA A 275 2.19 -15.76 -6.06
CA ALA A 275 2.05 -15.32 -4.68
C ALA A 275 1.75 -16.49 -3.73
N GLU A 276 0.83 -17.38 -4.12
CA GLU A 276 0.50 -18.62 -3.40
C GLU A 276 1.75 -19.52 -3.22
N ARG A 277 2.58 -19.66 -4.26
CA ARG A 277 3.84 -20.44 -4.22
C ARG A 277 4.92 -19.80 -3.35
N LEU A 278 4.98 -18.47 -3.27
CA LEU A 278 5.94 -17.74 -2.43
C LEU A 278 5.47 -17.60 -0.97
N GLY A 279 4.16 -17.73 -0.71
CA GLY A 279 3.57 -17.47 0.60
C GLY A 279 3.53 -15.99 0.99
N SER A 280 3.58 -15.09 0.01
CA SER A 280 3.60 -13.63 0.18
C SER A 280 2.97 -12.90 -1.00
N ASP A 281 2.37 -11.74 -0.75
CA ASP A 281 1.88 -10.82 -1.80
C ASP A 281 2.99 -10.48 -2.82
N VAL A 282 2.62 -10.42 -4.10
CA VAL A 282 3.51 -10.12 -5.23
C VAL A 282 3.10 -8.80 -5.88
N LEU A 283 4.01 -7.82 -5.91
CA LEU A 283 3.84 -6.59 -6.69
C LEU A 283 4.24 -6.83 -8.15
N ALA A 284 3.35 -6.52 -9.09
CA ALA A 284 3.59 -6.62 -10.52
C ALA A 284 2.98 -5.44 -11.28
N THR A 285 3.63 -4.99 -12.36
CA THR A 285 3.07 -3.96 -13.25
C THR A 285 2.07 -4.59 -14.22
N THR A 286 1.03 -3.83 -14.59
CA THR A 286 -0.03 -4.33 -15.50
C THR A 286 0.45 -4.60 -16.93
N GLY A 287 1.59 -4.01 -17.30
CA GLY A 287 2.32 -4.21 -18.56
C GLY A 287 3.75 -3.68 -18.41
N SER A 288 4.44 -3.48 -19.53
CA SER A 288 5.83 -2.98 -19.56
C SER A 288 5.88 -1.52 -19.08
N VAL A 289 6.72 -1.22 -18.08
CA VAL A 289 6.94 0.17 -17.65
C VAL A 289 7.97 0.82 -18.57
N LEU A 290 7.61 1.96 -19.14
CA LEU A 290 8.43 2.75 -20.06
C LEU A 290 8.44 4.22 -19.61
N HIS A 291 9.43 4.98 -20.07
CA HIS A 291 9.40 6.43 -19.95
C HIS A 291 8.29 7.07 -20.80
N ASP A 292 7.75 8.18 -20.31
CA ASP A 292 6.73 8.99 -21.01
C ASP A 292 7.33 10.09 -21.92
N GLY A 293 8.64 10.36 -21.81
CA GLY A 293 9.35 11.43 -22.50
C GLY A 293 9.36 12.78 -21.76
N SER A 294 8.57 12.94 -20.69
CA SER A 294 8.64 14.08 -19.76
C SER A 294 9.62 13.85 -18.60
N GLY A 295 9.98 12.58 -18.36
CA GLY A 295 10.75 12.12 -17.22
C GLY A 295 9.94 11.25 -16.25
N GLY A 296 8.63 11.15 -16.48
CA GLY A 296 7.73 10.23 -15.79
C GLY A 296 7.75 8.81 -16.34
N GLU A 297 6.94 7.95 -15.71
CA GLU A 297 6.75 6.55 -16.05
C GLU A 297 5.33 6.30 -16.55
N ARG A 298 5.16 5.32 -17.45
CA ARG A 298 3.87 4.78 -17.87
C ARG A 298 3.93 3.26 -17.99
N SER A 299 2.88 2.57 -17.54
CA SER A 299 2.67 1.15 -17.89
C SER A 299 2.02 1.10 -19.27
N VAL A 300 2.59 0.33 -20.19
CA VAL A 300 2.06 0.08 -21.52
C VAL A 300 1.78 -1.41 -21.66
N VAL A 301 0.51 -1.76 -21.89
CA VAL A 301 0.08 -3.14 -22.13
C VAL A 301 0.15 -3.39 -23.64
N PRO A 302 0.97 -4.36 -24.11
CA PRO A 302 0.99 -4.74 -25.51
C PRO A 302 -0.34 -5.37 -25.92
N ASP A 303 -0.81 -5.04 -27.12
CA ASP A 303 -2.08 -5.52 -27.67
C ASP A 303 -1.97 -5.61 -29.20
N PRO A 304 -2.50 -6.66 -29.87
CA PRO A 304 -2.30 -6.89 -31.30
C PRO A 304 -2.78 -5.79 -32.23
N HIS A 305 -3.67 -4.90 -31.78
CA HIS A 305 -4.20 -3.80 -32.59
C HIS A 305 -3.54 -2.46 -32.26
N SER A 306 -3.35 -2.15 -30.98
CA SER A 306 -2.67 -0.93 -30.51
C SER A 306 -2.43 -0.99 -29.01
N ALA A 307 -1.18 -0.97 -28.56
CA ALA A 307 -0.82 -0.97 -27.14
C ALA A 307 -1.48 0.20 -26.37
N TRP A 308 -1.78 0.00 -25.08
CA TRP A 308 -2.57 0.96 -24.29
C TRP A 308 -2.10 1.13 -22.85
N GLU A 309 -2.54 2.22 -22.22
CA GLU A 309 -2.08 2.65 -20.89
C GLU A 309 -3.21 2.54 -19.85
N PRO A 310 -3.18 1.55 -18.94
CA PRO A 310 -4.16 1.41 -17.85
C PRO A 310 -3.92 2.40 -16.70
N PHE A 311 -4.98 2.74 -15.95
CA PHE A 311 -4.85 3.55 -14.74
C PHE A 311 -4.23 2.85 -13.52
N PRO A 312 -4.55 1.58 -13.18
CA PRO A 312 -3.67 0.81 -12.33
C PRO A 312 -2.37 0.54 -13.11
N VAL A 313 -1.23 1.04 -12.61
CA VAL A 313 0.10 0.86 -13.21
C VAL A 313 0.79 -0.37 -12.64
N SER A 314 0.65 -0.58 -11.33
CA SER A 314 1.01 -1.84 -10.68
C SER A 314 0.00 -2.26 -9.63
N LEU A 315 -0.07 -3.58 -9.45
CA LEU A 315 -1.02 -4.29 -8.60
C LEU A 315 -0.24 -5.22 -7.67
N TRP A 316 -0.65 -5.28 -6.41
CA TRP A 316 -0.27 -6.38 -5.53
C TRP A 316 -1.28 -7.52 -5.68
N HIS A 317 -0.77 -8.71 -5.99
CA HIS A 317 -1.52 -9.96 -6.07
C HIS A 317 -1.33 -10.71 -4.75
N SER A 318 -2.42 -10.88 -4.00
CA SER A 318 -2.38 -11.47 -2.66
C SER A 318 -2.67 -12.97 -2.66
N VAL A 319 -2.07 -13.68 -1.71
CA VAL A 319 -2.22 -15.13 -1.47
C VAL A 319 -3.66 -15.55 -1.18
N THR A 320 -4.46 -14.67 -0.58
CA THR A 320 -5.77 -15.03 0.00
C THR A 320 -6.93 -14.18 -0.51
N GLY A 321 -6.71 -13.28 -1.47
CA GLY A 321 -7.68 -12.21 -1.75
C GLY A 321 -7.67 -11.62 -3.16
N THR A 322 -8.35 -10.49 -3.27
CA THR A 322 -8.39 -9.68 -4.50
C THR A 322 -7.06 -8.94 -4.67
N ALA A 323 -6.74 -8.56 -5.90
CA ALA A 323 -5.62 -7.65 -6.12
C ALA A 323 -5.90 -6.29 -5.45
N ARG A 324 -4.85 -5.53 -5.15
CA ARG A 324 -4.94 -4.13 -4.69
C ARG A 324 -4.04 -3.25 -5.54
N VAL A 325 -4.45 -2.02 -5.80
CA VAL A 325 -3.64 -1.07 -6.58
C VAL A 325 -2.41 -0.64 -5.76
N GLY A 326 -1.23 -0.73 -6.38
CA GLY A 326 0.03 -0.26 -5.81
C GLY A 326 0.44 1.11 -6.34
N LEU A 327 0.43 1.28 -7.67
CA LEU A 327 0.73 2.55 -8.33
C LEU A 327 -0.35 2.92 -9.34
N THR A 328 -0.57 4.23 -9.52
CA THR A 328 -1.57 4.80 -10.45
C THR A 328 -0.93 5.67 -11.51
N ALA A 329 -1.51 5.67 -12.71
CA ALA A 329 -1.13 6.53 -13.84
C ALA A 329 -1.51 8.00 -13.57
N PRO A 330 -1.04 8.98 -14.38
CA PRO A 330 -1.54 10.36 -14.31
C PRO A 330 -3.08 10.43 -14.42
N ALA A 331 -3.69 11.44 -13.79
CA ALA A 331 -5.12 11.67 -13.90
C ALA A 331 -5.52 12.00 -15.36
N PRO A 332 -6.71 11.58 -15.84
CA PRO A 332 -7.17 11.87 -17.19
C PRO A 332 -7.33 13.37 -17.43
N ARG A 333 -7.42 13.79 -18.70
CA ARG A 333 -7.53 15.22 -19.05
C ARG A 333 -8.81 15.82 -18.44
N GLY A 334 -8.67 16.96 -17.78
CA GLY A 334 -9.77 17.59 -17.03
C GLY A 334 -9.92 17.08 -15.60
N TRP A 335 -9.08 16.15 -15.16
CA TRP A 335 -9.05 15.63 -13.79
C TRP A 335 -7.70 15.90 -13.13
N VAL A 336 -7.70 15.93 -11.80
CA VAL A 336 -6.52 16.07 -10.94
C VAL A 336 -6.44 14.90 -9.98
N ARG A 337 -5.23 14.48 -9.62
CA ARG A 337 -5.00 13.47 -8.58
C ARG A 337 -5.24 14.13 -7.21
N PHE A 338 -6.23 13.67 -6.47
CA PHE A 338 -6.55 14.16 -5.13
C PHE A 338 -5.76 13.39 -4.05
N ASN A 339 -5.65 12.07 -4.19
CA ASN A 339 -4.74 11.23 -3.41
C ASN A 339 -4.20 10.09 -4.29
N GLN A 340 -3.45 9.14 -3.72
CA GLN A 340 -2.82 8.05 -4.49
C GLN A 340 -3.78 7.25 -5.38
N LEU A 341 -5.04 7.07 -4.95
CA LEU A 341 -6.04 6.26 -5.66
C LEU A 341 -7.21 7.06 -6.23
N VAL A 342 -7.44 8.30 -5.81
CA VAL A 342 -8.63 9.09 -6.17
C VAL A 342 -8.29 10.25 -7.10
N TYR A 343 -9.00 10.33 -8.23
CA TYR A 343 -9.04 11.49 -9.11
C TYR A 343 -10.32 12.29 -8.89
N ARG A 344 -10.21 13.61 -9.01
CA ARG A 344 -11.29 14.60 -8.89
C ARG A 344 -11.34 15.46 -10.15
N HIS A 345 -12.51 15.95 -10.55
CA HIS A 345 -12.60 16.87 -11.69
C HIS A 345 -11.85 18.19 -11.38
N ALA A 346 -11.14 18.76 -12.35
CA ALA A 346 -10.23 19.89 -12.12
C ALA A 346 -10.94 21.21 -11.74
N GLU A 347 -12.24 21.33 -12.04
CA GLU A 347 -13.08 22.49 -11.72
C GLU A 347 -13.74 22.39 -10.34
N ALA A 348 -13.46 21.34 -9.56
CA ALA A 348 -14.21 21.00 -8.35
C ALA A 348 -13.76 21.78 -7.09
N GLY A 349 -14.42 22.90 -6.84
CA GLY A 349 -14.81 23.33 -5.49
C GLY A 349 -13.69 23.62 -4.46
N PRO A 350 -14.00 23.50 -3.14
CA PRO A 350 -13.03 23.72 -2.06
C PRO A 350 -12.02 22.57 -1.95
N ALA A 351 -10.92 22.78 -1.22
CA ALA A 351 -9.77 21.85 -1.17
C ALA A 351 -10.11 20.41 -0.73
N ILE A 352 -11.15 20.21 0.08
CA ILE A 352 -11.66 18.88 0.47
C ILE A 352 -12.96 18.61 -0.34
N PRO A 353 -13.13 17.44 -0.97
CA PRO A 353 -14.36 17.08 -1.66
C PRO A 353 -15.54 16.93 -0.70
N ALA A 354 -16.75 17.29 -1.15
CA ALA A 354 -17.95 17.05 -0.36
C ALA A 354 -18.24 15.54 -0.27
N PRO A 355 -18.83 15.02 0.83
CA PRO A 355 -19.08 13.58 1.00
C PRO A 355 -19.87 12.92 -0.16
N GLY A 356 -20.81 13.65 -0.76
CA GLY A 356 -21.58 13.21 -1.92
C GLY A 356 -20.91 13.43 -3.28
N GLU A 357 -19.79 14.15 -3.35
CA GLU A 357 -19.14 14.54 -4.60
C GLU A 357 -18.62 13.32 -5.36
N MET A 358 -19.02 13.14 -6.62
CA MET A 358 -18.61 12.01 -7.44
C MET A 358 -17.13 12.11 -7.84
N VAL A 359 -16.34 11.11 -7.45
CA VAL A 359 -14.91 10.99 -7.74
C VAL A 359 -14.61 9.71 -8.51
N ALA A 360 -13.52 9.70 -9.28
CA ALA A 360 -13.07 8.53 -10.03
C ALA A 360 -11.89 7.89 -9.29
N ARG A 361 -12.12 6.76 -8.61
CA ARG A 361 -11.08 6.00 -7.91
C ARG A 361 -10.52 4.92 -8.83
N VAL A 362 -9.20 4.73 -8.79
CA VAL A 362 -8.53 3.58 -9.43
C VAL A 362 -8.77 2.32 -8.62
N VAL A 363 -9.14 1.25 -9.31
CA VAL A 363 -9.38 -0.10 -8.77
C VAL A 363 -8.67 -1.13 -9.67
N PRO A 364 -8.46 -2.40 -9.25
CA PRO A 364 -7.66 -3.33 -10.04
C PRO A 364 -8.20 -3.58 -11.45
N GLY A 365 -9.53 -3.56 -11.62
CA GLY A 365 -10.20 -3.68 -12.92
C GLY A 365 -10.21 -2.42 -13.79
N GLY A 366 -9.72 -1.28 -13.30
CA GLY A 366 -9.78 0.01 -14.00
C GLY A 366 -10.15 1.17 -13.10
N LEU A 367 -11.37 1.70 -13.27
CA LEU A 367 -11.89 2.85 -12.52
C LEU A 367 -13.24 2.53 -11.86
N ALA A 368 -13.53 3.26 -10.79
CA ALA A 368 -14.81 3.25 -10.10
C ALA A 368 -15.26 4.70 -9.85
N LEU A 369 -16.46 5.04 -10.34
CA LEU A 369 -17.07 6.36 -10.23
C LEU A 369 -18.15 6.33 -9.14
N LEU A 370 -17.85 6.93 -7.98
CA LEU A 370 -18.67 6.86 -6.76
C LEU A 370 -18.53 8.13 -5.89
N PRO A 371 -19.44 8.38 -4.94
CA PRO A 371 -19.32 9.49 -3.99
C PRO A 371 -18.04 9.42 -3.16
N PHE A 372 -17.42 10.56 -2.87
CA PHE A 372 -16.16 10.66 -2.14
C PHE A 372 -16.17 9.96 -0.78
N ALA A 373 -17.29 10.01 -0.04
CA ALA A 373 -17.45 9.29 1.23
C ALA A 373 -17.26 7.77 1.10
N GLN A 374 -17.52 7.19 -0.06
CA GLN A 374 -17.34 5.76 -0.32
C GLN A 374 -15.94 5.44 -0.88
N ALA A 375 -15.18 6.45 -1.34
CA ALA A 375 -13.90 6.25 -2.01
C ALA A 375 -12.79 5.73 -1.08
N GLY A 376 -12.90 5.93 0.24
CA GLY A 376 -11.97 5.36 1.23
C GLY A 376 -12.16 3.86 1.51
N PHE A 377 -13.28 3.25 1.12
CA PHE A 377 -13.65 1.90 1.52
C PHE A 377 -13.48 0.88 0.38
N ARG A 378 -12.97 -0.33 0.70
CA ARG A 378 -13.01 -1.44 -0.27
C ARG A 378 -14.44 -1.93 -0.47
N GLY A 379 -14.84 -2.16 -1.72
CA GLY A 379 -16.14 -2.68 -2.11
C GLY A 379 -16.03 -3.61 -3.33
N VAL A 380 -17.15 -3.93 -3.97
CA VAL A 380 -17.18 -4.89 -5.10
C VAL A 380 -16.29 -4.45 -6.28
N ALA A 381 -16.09 -3.16 -6.48
CA ALA A 381 -15.17 -2.64 -7.50
C ALA A 381 -13.71 -3.10 -7.32
N ASP A 382 -13.26 -3.34 -6.08
CA ASP A 382 -11.92 -3.86 -5.77
C ASP A 382 -11.77 -5.37 -6.01
N GLY A 383 -12.91 -6.07 -6.18
CA GLY A 383 -12.95 -7.48 -6.58
C GLY A 383 -12.91 -7.69 -8.10
N ILE A 384 -13.07 -6.63 -8.90
CA ILE A 384 -12.97 -6.71 -10.35
C ILE A 384 -11.50 -6.90 -10.72
N ALA A 385 -11.16 -8.04 -11.32
CA ALA A 385 -9.80 -8.32 -11.78
C ALA A 385 -9.42 -7.42 -12.96
N PHE A 386 -8.12 -7.16 -13.11
CA PHE A 386 -7.56 -6.52 -14.29
C PHE A 386 -7.79 -7.39 -15.55
N GLU A 387 -8.12 -6.77 -16.68
CA GLU A 387 -8.27 -7.44 -17.97
C GLU A 387 -7.35 -6.77 -19.00
N GLN A 388 -6.51 -7.53 -19.71
CA GLN A 388 -5.40 -6.95 -20.47
C GLN A 388 -5.82 -6.27 -21.78
N HIS A 389 -7.03 -6.54 -22.27
CA HIS A 389 -7.59 -5.94 -23.49
C HIS A 389 -8.71 -4.93 -23.21
N ARG A 390 -9.14 -4.76 -21.94
CA ARG A 390 -10.26 -3.86 -21.59
C ARG A 390 -10.19 -3.34 -20.16
N MET A 391 -10.69 -2.13 -19.95
CA MET A 391 -10.76 -1.46 -18.67
C MET A 391 -12.22 -1.40 -18.20
N THR A 392 -12.51 -1.89 -17.00
CA THR A 392 -13.84 -1.71 -16.39
C THR A 392 -13.93 -0.32 -15.77
N VAL A 393 -14.97 0.44 -16.14
CA VAL A 393 -15.42 1.65 -15.46
C VAL A 393 -16.70 1.27 -14.72
N SER A 394 -16.60 1.12 -13.40
CA SER A 394 -17.76 0.84 -12.54
C SER A 394 -18.44 2.13 -12.07
N VAL A 395 -19.76 2.10 -11.88
CA VAL A 395 -20.56 3.28 -11.46
C VAL A 395 -21.44 2.96 -10.27
N GLY A 396 -21.34 3.78 -9.23
CA GLY A 396 -21.99 3.59 -7.94
C GLY A 396 -21.40 2.44 -7.13
N SER A 397 -22.01 2.19 -5.96
CA SER A 397 -21.68 1.06 -5.08
C SER A 397 -22.89 0.13 -4.96
N PRO A 398 -22.71 -1.19 -4.77
CA PRO A 398 -23.81 -2.14 -4.62
C PRO A 398 -24.87 -1.69 -3.62
N TYR A 399 -26.14 -1.84 -3.99
CA TYR A 399 -27.31 -1.50 -3.17
C TYR A 399 -27.47 0.00 -2.80
N VAL A 400 -26.58 0.88 -3.26
CA VAL A 400 -26.70 2.34 -3.12
C VAL A 400 -27.33 2.92 -4.39
N PRO A 401 -28.31 3.85 -4.31
CA PRO A 401 -28.80 4.58 -5.48
C PRO A 401 -27.67 5.28 -6.25
N VAL A 402 -27.71 5.21 -7.58
CA VAL A 402 -26.75 5.96 -8.43
C VAL A 402 -27.15 7.45 -8.40
N PRO A 403 -26.24 8.38 -8.03
CA PRO A 403 -26.57 9.80 -8.00
C PRO A 403 -26.93 10.36 -9.40
N PRO A 404 -27.89 11.30 -9.52
CA PRO A 404 -28.37 11.81 -10.80
C PRO A 404 -27.31 12.55 -11.62
N GLU A 405 -26.22 13.00 -11.00
CA GLU A 405 -25.04 13.58 -11.65
C GLU A 405 -24.10 12.55 -12.30
N ALA A 406 -24.22 11.26 -11.96
CA ALA A 406 -23.30 10.22 -12.43
C ALA A 406 -23.19 10.11 -13.97
N PRO A 407 -24.27 10.28 -14.78
CA PRO A 407 -24.15 10.35 -16.23
C PRO A 407 -23.32 11.56 -16.71
N HIS A 408 -23.45 12.72 -16.08
CA HIS A 408 -22.65 13.90 -16.43
C HIS A 408 -21.17 13.67 -16.15
N VAL A 409 -20.84 13.18 -14.94
CA VAL A 409 -19.46 12.95 -14.52
C VAL A 409 -18.83 11.76 -15.26
N LEU A 410 -19.61 10.74 -15.63
CA LEU A 410 -19.14 9.67 -16.52
C LEU A 410 -18.72 10.24 -17.88
N ARG A 411 -19.50 11.14 -18.50
CA ARG A 411 -19.11 11.77 -19.77
C ARG A 411 -17.84 12.60 -19.61
N GLN A 412 -17.72 13.43 -18.56
CA GLN A 412 -16.49 14.16 -18.23
C GLN A 412 -15.27 13.24 -18.03
N LEU A 413 -15.46 12.03 -17.48
CA LEU A 413 -14.40 11.05 -17.34
C LEU A 413 -14.00 10.46 -18.70
N LEU A 414 -14.96 10.03 -19.52
CA LEU A 414 -14.71 9.43 -20.83
C LEU A 414 -14.15 10.42 -21.86
N ASP A 415 -14.50 11.71 -21.78
CA ASP A 415 -13.95 12.78 -22.62
C ASP A 415 -12.50 13.14 -22.21
N GLY A 416 -12.10 12.80 -20.98
CA GLY A 416 -10.73 12.92 -20.48
C GLY A 416 -9.78 11.78 -20.89
N LEU A 417 -10.30 10.68 -21.46
CA LEU A 417 -9.52 9.51 -21.85
C LEU A 417 -8.86 9.67 -23.22
N THR A 418 -7.72 8.99 -23.43
CA THR A 418 -7.15 8.81 -24.77
C THR A 418 -8.06 7.91 -25.64
N PRO A 419 -7.99 8.01 -26.99
CA PRO A 419 -8.76 7.13 -27.86
C PRO A 419 -8.53 5.63 -27.61
N GLY A 420 -7.27 5.24 -27.32
CA GLY A 420 -6.89 3.85 -27.02
C GLY A 420 -7.39 3.32 -25.67
N GLN A 421 -7.63 4.20 -24.70
CA GLN A 421 -8.31 3.87 -23.44
C GLN A 421 -9.84 3.84 -23.64
N ARG A 422 -10.44 4.86 -24.30
CA ARG A 422 -11.89 4.95 -24.47
C ARG A 422 -12.45 3.79 -25.30
N GLY A 423 -11.76 3.36 -26.36
CA GLY A 423 -12.12 2.18 -27.15
C GLY A 423 -12.04 0.84 -26.39
N ARG A 424 -11.54 0.85 -25.15
CA ARG A 424 -11.39 -0.31 -24.26
C ARG A 424 -12.26 -0.24 -23.01
N VAL A 425 -13.13 0.76 -22.87
CA VAL A 425 -14.01 0.91 -21.71
C VAL A 425 -15.14 -0.12 -21.75
N ARG A 426 -15.29 -0.87 -20.64
CA ARG A 426 -16.47 -1.65 -20.29
C ARG A 426 -17.18 -0.96 -19.13
N LEU A 427 -18.42 -0.50 -19.32
CA LEU A 427 -19.24 0.01 -18.23
C LEU A 427 -19.74 -1.13 -17.33
N LEU A 428 -19.77 -0.93 -16.01
CA LEU A 428 -20.45 -1.80 -15.05
C LEU A 428 -21.23 -0.96 -14.03
N ILE A 429 -22.55 -0.93 -14.14
CA ILE A 429 -23.41 -0.24 -13.16
C ILE A 429 -23.55 -1.17 -11.94
N LEU A 430 -22.99 -0.76 -10.80
CA LEU A 430 -23.07 -1.49 -9.52
C LEU A 430 -24.20 -0.95 -8.62
N GLY A 431 -24.48 0.35 -8.70
CA GLY A 431 -25.55 0.98 -7.93
C GLY A 431 -26.96 0.74 -8.47
N ILE A 432 -27.95 1.08 -7.66
CA ILE A 432 -29.37 1.05 -8.04
C ILE A 432 -29.65 2.26 -8.93
N ALA A 433 -29.64 2.05 -10.25
CA ALA A 433 -30.10 3.01 -11.24
C ALA A 433 -31.57 2.75 -11.62
N ASP A 434 -32.36 3.82 -11.79
CA ASP A 434 -33.63 3.72 -12.52
C ASP A 434 -33.39 3.50 -14.02
N GLU A 435 -34.45 3.21 -14.78
CA GLU A 435 -34.30 2.85 -16.19
C GLU A 435 -33.85 4.03 -17.07
N ARG A 436 -34.14 5.26 -16.66
CA ARG A 436 -33.66 6.45 -17.36
C ARG A 436 -32.16 6.63 -17.15
N THR A 437 -31.71 6.57 -15.90
CA THR A 437 -30.29 6.67 -15.52
C THR A 437 -29.48 5.53 -16.12
N ARG A 438 -30.03 4.30 -16.15
CA ARG A 438 -29.44 3.15 -16.85
C ARG A 438 -29.32 3.42 -18.35
N GLY A 439 -30.36 3.92 -19.00
CA GLY A 439 -30.34 4.27 -20.42
C GLY A 439 -29.37 5.39 -20.76
N GLU A 440 -29.28 6.44 -19.93
CA GLU A 440 -28.32 7.53 -20.11
C GLU A 440 -26.87 7.03 -19.94
N LEU A 441 -26.58 6.25 -18.89
CA LEU A 441 -25.25 5.67 -18.65
C LEU A 441 -24.80 4.70 -19.75
N THR A 442 -25.67 3.79 -20.19
CA THR A 442 -25.34 2.83 -21.28
C THR A 442 -25.20 3.52 -22.63
N THR A 443 -25.97 4.59 -22.90
CA THR A 443 -25.77 5.44 -24.08
C THR A 443 -24.39 6.09 -24.05
N ILE A 444 -24.00 6.70 -22.93
CA ILE A 444 -22.69 7.38 -22.78
C ILE A 444 -21.51 6.42 -23.00
N ALA A 445 -21.60 5.19 -22.49
CA ALA A 445 -20.59 4.17 -22.73
C ALA A 445 -20.63 3.56 -24.14
N GLY A 446 -21.77 3.69 -24.84
CA GLY A 446 -21.98 3.21 -26.20
C GLY A 446 -21.74 4.24 -27.31
N GLU A 447 -21.56 5.53 -26.99
CA GLU A 447 -21.28 6.62 -27.94
C GLU A 447 -20.01 6.30 -28.77
N PRO A 448 -20.13 5.94 -30.07
CA PRO A 448 -19.06 5.27 -30.78
C PRO A 448 -18.02 6.23 -31.36
N ASN A 449 -16.77 6.11 -30.90
CA ASN A 449 -15.62 6.81 -31.46
C ASN A 449 -15.17 6.21 -32.81
N GLY A 450 -16.00 6.34 -33.85
CA GLY A 450 -15.68 6.04 -35.25
C GLY A 450 -15.51 4.55 -35.63
N GLY A 451 -15.39 3.65 -34.65
CA GLY A 451 -15.44 2.19 -34.82
C GLY A 451 -16.62 1.59 -34.07
N ALA A 452 -17.11 0.44 -34.55
CA ALA A 452 -18.09 -0.34 -33.78
C ALA A 452 -17.45 -0.85 -32.48
N PRO A 453 -18.17 -0.85 -31.34
CA PRO A 453 -17.64 -1.41 -30.10
C PRO A 453 -17.38 -2.90 -30.28
N ALA A 454 -16.13 -3.32 -30.07
CA ALA A 454 -15.70 -4.70 -30.28
C ALA A 454 -16.41 -5.72 -29.35
N TYR A 455 -16.98 -5.25 -28.24
CA TYR A 455 -17.75 -6.03 -27.28
C TYR A 455 -19.00 -5.25 -26.84
N PRO A 456 -20.18 -5.90 -26.74
CA PRO A 456 -21.40 -5.25 -26.28
C PRO A 456 -21.37 -4.97 -24.76
N PRO A 457 -22.05 -3.90 -24.29
CA PRO A 457 -22.21 -3.66 -22.86
C PRO A 457 -23.13 -4.73 -22.23
N ILE A 458 -22.68 -5.34 -21.13
CA ILE A 458 -23.46 -6.29 -20.34
C ILE A 458 -24.04 -5.53 -19.14
N SER A 459 -25.36 -5.34 -19.11
CA SER A 459 -26.05 -4.67 -18.00
C SER A 459 -26.57 -5.68 -16.99
N THR A 460 -26.19 -5.49 -15.72
CA THR A 460 -26.67 -6.21 -14.52
C THR A 460 -26.45 -7.73 -14.47
N ALA A 461 -26.47 -8.28 -13.26
CA ALA A 461 -26.27 -9.69 -13.01
C ALA A 461 -27.59 -10.45 -13.09
N ASP A 462 -27.91 -10.97 -14.27
CA ASP A 462 -28.84 -12.07 -14.47
C ASP A 462 -28.16 -13.08 -15.43
N GLY A 463 -28.14 -14.36 -15.04
CA GLY A 463 -27.34 -15.38 -15.72
C GLY A 463 -26.00 -15.68 -15.04
N ALA A 464 -26.05 -16.43 -13.94
CA ALA A 464 -24.95 -17.35 -13.65
C ALA A 464 -24.89 -18.40 -14.78
N PRO A 465 -23.70 -18.84 -15.22
CA PRO A 465 -23.63 -19.97 -16.15
C PRO A 465 -24.11 -21.23 -15.42
N ASP A 466 -25.19 -21.84 -15.93
CA ASP A 466 -25.66 -23.13 -15.42
C ASP A 466 -24.56 -24.18 -15.58
N THR A 467 -23.89 -24.51 -14.47
CA THR A 467 -22.97 -25.65 -14.40
C THR A 467 -23.79 -26.93 -14.45
N THR A 468 -24.27 -27.27 -15.64
CA THR A 468 -24.97 -28.52 -15.94
C THR A 468 -24.12 -29.68 -15.45
N SER A 469 -24.60 -30.38 -14.42
CA SER A 469 -23.90 -31.52 -13.83
C SER A 469 -23.69 -32.62 -14.87
N ALA A 470 -22.49 -32.72 -15.42
CA ALA A 470 -22.04 -33.93 -16.09
C ALA A 470 -22.03 -35.07 -15.04
N PRO A 471 -22.76 -36.17 -15.25
CA PRO A 471 -22.76 -37.27 -14.29
C PRO A 471 -21.39 -37.94 -14.26
N LEU A 472 -20.98 -38.38 -13.07
CA LEU A 472 -19.74 -39.14 -12.90
C LEU A 472 -19.85 -40.49 -13.61
N THR A 473 -18.94 -40.76 -14.54
CA THR A 473 -18.82 -42.07 -15.19
C THR A 473 -18.08 -43.02 -14.25
N GLU A 474 -18.82 -43.90 -13.58
CA GLU A 474 -18.29 -45.03 -12.81
C GLU A 474 -17.84 -46.17 -13.74
N ALA A 475 -16.83 -46.94 -13.34
CA ALA A 475 -16.15 -47.92 -14.20
C ALA A 475 -16.48 -49.38 -13.88
N ASP A 476 -16.23 -50.26 -14.86
CA ASP A 476 -16.16 -51.73 -14.88
C ASP A 476 -16.16 -52.49 -13.52
N ALA A 477 -16.76 -53.68 -13.35
CA ALA A 477 -17.60 -54.61 -14.14
C ALA A 477 -17.99 -55.80 -13.19
N PRO A 478 -18.47 -57.02 -13.57
CA PRO A 478 -18.92 -57.56 -14.86
C PRO A 478 -20.24 -58.41 -14.80
N ASP A 479 -20.41 -59.29 -15.80
CA ASP A 479 -21.21 -60.53 -15.87
C ASP A 479 -22.71 -60.56 -16.28
N ALA A 480 -22.89 -61.02 -17.55
CA ALA A 480 -23.72 -62.17 -17.94
C ALA A 480 -25.22 -61.96 -18.34
N PRO A 481 -25.81 -62.84 -19.19
CA PRO A 481 -26.71 -62.41 -20.27
C PRO A 481 -28.05 -63.22 -20.32
N PRO A 482 -28.67 -63.50 -21.49
CA PRO A 482 -29.52 -62.61 -22.31
C PRO A 482 -30.96 -63.16 -22.50
N ASN A 483 -31.82 -62.45 -23.25
CA ASN A 483 -32.85 -63.13 -24.07
C ASN A 483 -33.27 -62.32 -25.32
N GLU A 484 -33.89 -63.00 -26.29
CA GLU A 484 -34.16 -62.56 -27.66
C GLU A 484 -35.62 -62.05 -27.87
N THR A 485 -35.93 -61.53 -29.08
CA THR A 485 -37.12 -61.88 -29.93
C THR A 485 -37.63 -60.71 -30.83
N THR A 486 -37.29 -60.76 -32.14
CA THR A 486 -38.19 -60.61 -33.34
C THR A 486 -39.11 -59.36 -33.51
N ALA A 487 -39.37 -58.70 -34.66
CA ALA A 487 -38.85 -58.55 -36.06
C ALA A 487 -39.74 -57.42 -36.74
N HIS A 488 -39.77 -57.01 -38.04
CA HIS A 488 -39.16 -57.30 -39.37
C HIS A 488 -39.41 -56.03 -40.30
N ILE A 489 -38.59 -55.68 -41.32
CA ILE A 489 -38.69 -55.97 -42.79
C ILE A 489 -40.05 -55.61 -43.46
N PRO A 490 -40.14 -54.94 -44.67
CA PRO A 490 -39.13 -54.71 -45.74
C PRO A 490 -38.94 -53.24 -46.20
N ALA A 491 -38.13 -53.03 -47.27
CA ALA A 491 -37.80 -51.75 -47.92
C ALA A 491 -38.07 -51.75 -49.45
N VAL A 492 -37.93 -50.60 -50.12
CA VAL A 492 -37.87 -50.43 -51.59
C VAL A 492 -36.78 -49.40 -51.96
N ALA A 493 -36.20 -49.54 -53.16
CA ALA A 493 -35.07 -48.75 -53.72
C ALA A 493 -35.57 -47.48 -54.50
N SER A 494 -34.76 -46.64 -55.19
CA SER A 494 -33.45 -46.87 -55.83
C SER A 494 -32.61 -45.58 -56.14
N ASP A 495 -31.38 -45.84 -56.60
CA ASP A 495 -30.67 -45.21 -57.74
C ASP A 495 -29.63 -44.06 -57.61
N THR A 496 -28.40 -44.42 -58.02
CA THR A 496 -27.45 -43.67 -58.89
C THR A 496 -26.46 -42.65 -58.29
N SER A 497 -25.25 -43.16 -57.97
CA SER A 497 -23.95 -42.90 -58.67
C SER A 497 -23.65 -41.56 -59.37
N ALA A 498 -22.39 -41.08 -59.48
CA ALA A 498 -21.10 -41.46 -58.87
C ALA A 498 -19.98 -40.47 -59.28
N GLY A 499 -18.83 -40.52 -58.59
CA GLY A 499 -17.54 -39.97 -59.05
C GLY A 499 -17.26 -38.50 -58.66
N GLY A 500 -16.05 -38.10 -58.23
CA GLY A 500 -14.83 -38.86 -57.94
C GLY A 500 -13.63 -38.50 -58.84
N GLY A 501 -12.46 -38.30 -58.24
CA GLY A 501 -11.20 -37.97 -58.93
C GLY A 501 -10.37 -36.96 -58.14
N ALA A 502 -9.04 -37.12 -58.12
CA ALA A 502 -8.15 -36.29 -57.30
C ALA A 502 -6.75 -36.13 -57.92
N SER A 503 -5.98 -35.19 -57.35
CA SER A 503 -4.52 -35.15 -57.25
C SER A 503 -3.68 -34.36 -58.27
N ALA A 504 -2.78 -33.56 -57.70
CA ALA A 504 -1.41 -33.19 -58.13
C ALA A 504 -1.13 -32.46 -59.46
N GLY A 505 -0.25 -31.44 -59.36
CA GLY A 505 0.45 -30.79 -60.47
C GLY A 505 0.99 -29.41 -60.05
N GLY A 506 2.30 -29.20 -60.09
CA GLY A 506 2.96 -27.92 -59.73
C GLY A 506 3.51 -27.17 -60.94
N GLY A 507 3.87 -25.88 -60.76
CA GLY A 507 4.48 -25.03 -61.79
C GLY A 507 5.04 -23.72 -61.23
N THR A 508 6.16 -23.22 -61.78
CA THR A 508 6.97 -22.10 -61.27
C THR A 508 6.91 -20.83 -62.15
N SER A 509 7.56 -19.77 -61.65
CA SER A 509 7.81 -18.43 -62.24
C SER A 509 6.75 -17.37 -61.88
N ALA A 510 7.04 -16.15 -61.39
CA ALA A 510 8.18 -15.21 -61.49
C ALA A 510 8.16 -14.28 -62.73
N GLY A 511 8.21 -12.95 -62.52
CA GLY A 511 8.46 -11.93 -63.57
C GLY A 511 7.72 -10.58 -63.42
N GLU A 512 8.50 -9.50 -63.33
CA GLU A 512 8.31 -8.13 -63.87
C GLU A 512 7.10 -7.19 -63.54
N THR A 513 7.44 -6.13 -62.79
CA THR A 513 7.33 -4.67 -63.08
C THR A 513 6.87 -4.21 -64.50
N PRO A 514 6.24 -3.00 -64.70
CA PRO A 514 6.92 -1.71 -64.37
C PRO A 514 6.10 -0.40 -64.12
N ILE A 515 6.81 0.56 -63.48
CA ILE A 515 6.92 2.04 -63.70
C ILE A 515 5.66 2.93 -63.83
N GLY A 516 5.71 4.10 -63.16
CA GLY A 516 4.89 5.28 -63.45
C GLY A 516 5.21 6.50 -62.55
N GLU A 517 5.96 7.48 -63.04
CA GLU A 517 6.38 8.70 -62.33
C GLU A 517 5.41 9.88 -62.54
N ALA A 518 5.37 10.83 -61.59
CA ALA A 518 5.02 12.24 -61.82
C ALA A 518 5.44 13.15 -60.63
N ASP A 519 6.32 14.12 -60.88
CA ASP A 519 6.57 15.30 -60.03
C ASP A 519 5.36 16.29 -60.13
N ASP A 520 5.18 17.36 -59.34
CA ASP A 520 6.19 18.36 -58.94
C ASP A 520 5.67 19.40 -57.89
N GLU A 521 6.56 20.31 -57.50
CA GLU A 521 6.46 21.53 -56.68
C GLU A 521 5.09 22.24 -56.54
N GLN A 522 4.81 22.74 -55.32
CA GLN A 522 5.07 24.18 -55.03
C GLN A 522 5.05 24.56 -53.53
N ARG A 523 5.93 25.51 -53.18
CA ARG A 523 6.15 26.05 -51.83
C ARG A 523 6.19 27.58 -51.90
N PRO A 524 5.68 28.27 -50.87
CA PRO A 524 6.33 29.53 -50.46
C PRO A 524 6.61 29.60 -48.96
N THR A 525 7.58 30.45 -48.60
CA THR A 525 7.98 30.76 -47.21
C THR A 525 7.78 32.25 -46.92
N ASN A 526 7.46 32.63 -45.68
CA ASN A 526 8.15 33.72 -44.97
C ASN A 526 7.73 33.86 -43.49
N HIS A 527 8.54 34.60 -42.73
CA HIS A 527 8.47 34.74 -41.26
C HIS A 527 7.57 35.90 -40.78
N ALA A 528 7.04 35.77 -39.55
CA ALA A 528 7.01 36.85 -38.56
C ALA A 528 6.83 36.29 -37.13
N THR A 529 7.51 36.89 -36.15
CA THR A 529 7.24 36.72 -34.69
C THR A 529 6.59 38.00 -34.16
N PRO A 530 5.77 37.96 -33.10
CA PRO A 530 6.32 38.34 -31.80
C PRO A 530 5.75 37.54 -30.60
N LEU A 531 6.42 37.67 -29.46
CA LEU A 531 5.91 37.28 -28.13
C LEU A 531 4.95 38.36 -27.59
N PRO A 532 4.07 38.05 -26.61
CA PRO A 532 4.47 38.35 -25.24
C PRO A 532 4.09 37.29 -24.18
N THR A 533 4.70 37.45 -23.02
CA THR A 533 4.56 36.65 -21.80
C THR A 533 3.16 36.67 -21.18
N HIS A 534 2.72 35.54 -20.62
CA HIS A 534 2.36 35.42 -19.20
C HIS A 534 2.44 33.95 -18.76
N ARG A 535 3.10 33.66 -17.62
CA ARG A 535 3.21 32.32 -17.02
C ARG A 535 2.67 32.41 -15.59
N PRO A 536 1.63 31.67 -15.19
CA PRO A 536 1.16 31.67 -13.81
C PRO A 536 2.25 31.07 -12.90
N ARG A 537 2.39 31.60 -11.69
CA ARG A 537 3.25 31.03 -10.65
C ARG A 537 2.53 29.84 -10.00
N THR A 538 3.03 28.63 -10.21
CA THR A 538 2.83 27.57 -9.21
C THR A 538 3.65 27.92 -7.97
N VAL A 539 3.02 27.83 -6.80
CA VAL A 539 3.72 27.93 -5.52
C VAL A 539 4.41 26.58 -5.28
N GLY A 540 5.70 26.61 -4.97
CA GLY A 540 6.43 25.40 -4.57
C GLY A 540 6.09 25.03 -3.13
N GLU A 541 5.68 23.79 -2.91
CA GLU A 541 5.47 23.20 -1.60
C GLU A 541 6.84 22.97 -0.92
N PRO A 542 7.02 23.30 0.37
CA PRO A 542 8.31 23.18 1.04
C PRO A 542 8.62 21.72 1.43
N PRO A 543 9.87 21.24 1.26
CA PRO A 543 10.26 19.93 1.77
C PRO A 543 10.37 19.93 3.30
N PRO A 544 10.04 18.84 4.00
CA PRO A 544 10.25 18.72 5.44
C PRO A 544 11.74 18.63 5.77
N GLU A 545 12.20 19.39 6.76
CA GLU A 545 13.57 19.29 7.28
C GLU A 545 13.71 18.04 8.15
N LEU A 546 14.67 17.16 7.80
CA LEU A 546 14.95 15.95 8.57
C LEU A 546 15.81 16.28 9.81
N LEU A 547 15.30 15.90 10.98
CA LEU A 547 16.05 15.95 12.24
C LEU A 547 17.34 15.12 12.15
N SER A 548 18.44 15.72 12.58
CA SER A 548 19.77 15.09 12.52
C SER A 548 20.11 14.38 13.83
N GLU A 549 19.85 13.08 13.92
CA GLU A 549 20.37 12.27 15.03
C GLU A 549 21.87 11.98 14.88
N GLN A 550 22.62 12.26 15.95
CA GLN A 550 24.07 12.09 15.97
C GLN A 550 24.47 10.65 16.35
N ALA A 551 24.66 9.79 15.35
CA ALA A 551 25.23 8.45 15.57
C ALA A 551 26.62 8.54 16.24
N GLY A 552 26.75 7.91 17.42
CA GLY A 552 27.97 7.95 18.23
C GLY A 552 29.18 7.25 17.59
N ARG A 553 30.38 7.74 17.87
CA ARG A 553 31.63 7.08 17.49
C ARG A 553 31.92 5.87 18.39
N PRO A 554 32.21 4.67 17.85
CA PRO A 554 33.00 3.69 18.57
C PRO A 554 34.48 4.12 18.59
N SER A 555 35.13 4.08 19.75
CA SER A 555 36.60 4.17 19.87
C SER A 555 37.24 2.79 19.73
N PRO A 556 38.47 2.68 19.19
CA PRO A 556 39.14 1.40 19.02
C PRO A 556 39.61 0.80 20.36
N ILE A 557 39.51 -0.51 20.49
CA ILE A 557 40.16 -1.28 21.56
C ILE A 557 41.58 -1.62 21.10
N ASP A 558 42.58 -1.20 21.89
CA ASP A 558 43.99 -1.49 21.63
C ASP A 558 44.41 -2.82 22.29
N THR A 559 45.43 -3.49 21.76
CA THR A 559 45.83 -4.85 22.15
C THR A 559 47.24 -4.89 22.74
N ALA A 560 47.34 -5.18 24.05
CA ALA A 560 48.62 -5.35 24.75
C ALA A 560 48.62 -6.61 25.64
N ALA A 561 49.81 -7.16 25.90
CA ALA A 561 50.00 -8.56 26.29
C ALA A 561 49.89 -8.90 27.79
N HIS A 562 49.70 -10.20 28.03
CA HIS A 562 50.00 -11.00 29.25
C HIS A 562 51.31 -10.62 29.98
N PRO A 563 51.49 -10.93 31.31
CA PRO A 563 51.25 -12.28 31.87
C PRO A 563 50.82 -12.48 33.35
N THR A 564 50.32 -13.71 33.59
CA THR A 564 50.48 -14.63 34.75
C THR A 564 50.73 -14.10 36.18
N GLY A 565 49.87 -14.50 37.13
CA GLY A 565 50.11 -14.42 38.59
C GLY A 565 49.09 -15.23 39.41
N GLU A 566 49.51 -15.84 40.53
CA GLU A 566 48.77 -16.92 41.23
C GLU A 566 47.88 -16.45 42.42
N GLN A 567 46.82 -17.24 42.66
CA GLN A 567 46.17 -17.62 43.93
C GLN A 567 46.46 -16.83 45.23
N HIS A 568 45.40 -16.46 45.99
CA HIS A 568 45.01 -17.15 47.26
C HIS A 568 43.71 -16.60 47.90
N SER A 569 43.14 -17.35 48.84
CA SER A 569 41.83 -17.12 49.50
C SER A 569 41.91 -16.33 50.82
N GLY A 570 40.81 -15.73 51.30
CA GLY A 570 40.72 -15.19 52.67
C GLY A 570 39.36 -14.60 53.09
N VAL A 571 38.57 -15.38 53.86
CA VAL A 571 37.25 -15.09 54.50
C VAL A 571 37.10 -16.11 55.66
N PRO A 572 36.39 -15.87 56.82
CA PRO A 572 35.67 -14.69 57.32
C PRO A 572 36.18 -14.17 58.70
N ASP A 573 35.55 -13.15 59.29
CA ASP A 573 34.77 -13.24 60.55
C ASP A 573 34.07 -11.92 60.96
N GLY A 574 33.06 -11.99 61.84
CA GLY A 574 32.36 -10.86 62.49
C GLY A 574 32.35 -11.02 64.03
N PRO A 575 31.40 -10.44 64.82
CA PRO A 575 30.23 -9.60 64.47
C PRO A 575 30.00 -8.37 65.43
N ALA A 576 28.76 -7.86 65.49
CA ALA A 576 28.06 -7.15 66.61
C ALA A 576 27.84 -5.60 66.58
N ASP A 577 26.56 -5.24 66.31
CA ASP A 577 25.65 -4.24 66.94
C ASP A 577 26.05 -2.79 67.38
N ALA A 578 25.38 -1.82 66.73
CA ALA A 578 24.56 -0.70 67.30
C ALA A 578 25.23 0.42 68.18
N PRO A 579 24.59 1.60 68.45
CA PRO A 579 23.20 2.03 68.20
C PRO A 579 23.11 3.44 67.48
N PRO A 580 22.19 4.43 67.73
CA PRO A 580 21.42 5.06 66.63
C PRO A 580 21.47 6.61 66.49
N GLU A 581 20.79 7.11 65.44
CA GLU A 581 20.17 8.45 65.17
C GLU A 581 20.71 9.75 65.82
N PRO A 582 20.79 10.85 65.03
CA PRO A 582 19.64 11.78 65.00
C PRO A 582 19.27 12.40 63.63
N VAL A 583 17.95 12.43 63.40
CA VAL A 583 17.09 13.50 62.78
C VAL A 583 17.69 14.43 61.70
N SER A 584 17.01 14.48 60.55
CA SER A 584 17.23 15.43 59.45
C SER A 584 17.05 16.91 59.83
N ASP A 585 17.77 17.79 59.13
CA ASP A 585 17.35 19.18 58.93
C ASP A 585 17.24 19.51 57.43
N ARG A 586 16.54 20.59 57.12
CA ARG A 586 15.99 20.90 55.79
C ARG A 586 17.04 21.08 54.68
N GLU A 587 16.70 20.64 53.47
CA GLU A 587 17.23 21.24 52.24
C GLU A 587 16.07 21.55 51.27
N SER A 588 16.24 22.61 50.48
CA SER A 588 15.18 23.47 49.94
C SER A 588 14.23 22.83 48.92
N ASP A 589 12.92 23.08 49.09
CA ASP A 589 11.94 22.93 48.01
C ASP A 589 12.32 23.79 46.79
N SER A 590 12.57 23.13 45.66
CA SER A 590 12.43 23.74 44.34
C SER A 590 11.12 23.22 43.75
N PRO A 591 10.24 24.07 43.17
CA PRO A 591 8.97 23.61 42.63
C PRO A 591 9.21 22.80 41.35
N THR A 592 9.27 21.48 41.51
CA THR A 592 9.12 20.52 40.41
C THR A 592 7.79 20.82 39.72
N SER A 593 7.81 21.07 38.42
CA SER A 593 6.57 21.21 37.63
C SER A 593 5.78 19.91 37.70
N GLU A 594 4.73 19.90 38.50
CA GLU A 594 3.80 18.78 38.64
C GLU A 594 3.09 18.55 37.31
N LYS A 595 3.56 17.55 36.55
CA LYS A 595 2.89 17.05 35.34
C LYS A 595 1.47 16.65 35.78
N PRO A 596 0.39 17.20 35.18
CA PRO A 596 -0.96 16.95 35.66
C PRO A 596 -1.23 15.44 35.66
N ALA A 597 -1.60 14.90 36.82
CA ALA A 597 -1.90 13.49 36.99
C ALA A 597 -3.07 13.10 36.07
N GLY A 598 -2.91 12.01 35.33
CA GLY A 598 -3.98 11.47 34.49
C GLY A 598 -5.17 10.98 35.33
N PRO A 599 -6.39 10.96 34.78
CA PRO A 599 -7.58 10.52 35.51
C PRO A 599 -7.46 9.04 35.88
N ARG A 600 -7.26 8.73 37.17
CA ARG A 600 -7.10 7.36 37.68
C ARG A 600 -8.27 6.49 37.25
N LEU A 601 -7.96 5.39 36.56
CA LEU A 601 -8.95 4.37 36.20
C LEU A 601 -9.22 3.44 37.39
N VAL A 602 -10.46 2.97 37.51
CA VAL A 602 -10.88 1.97 38.50
C VAL A 602 -11.79 0.93 37.84
N PRO A 603 -11.87 -0.32 38.36
CA PRO A 603 -12.82 -1.31 37.88
C PRO A 603 -14.27 -0.79 37.88
N ALA A 604 -14.99 -1.05 36.80
CA ALA A 604 -16.38 -0.64 36.65
C ALA A 604 -17.28 -1.37 37.66
N GLN A 605 -18.19 -0.64 38.30
CA GLN A 605 -19.24 -1.24 39.15
C GLN A 605 -20.12 -2.16 38.29
N ALA A 606 -20.40 -3.37 38.77
CA ALA A 606 -21.23 -4.37 38.09
C ALA A 606 -22.74 -4.03 38.18
N GLY A 607 -23.10 -2.84 37.69
CA GLY A 607 -24.46 -2.29 37.65
C GLY A 607 -25.13 -2.46 36.28
N GLY A 608 -25.03 -3.64 35.68
CA GLY A 608 -25.67 -3.98 34.41
C GLY A 608 -27.20 -3.82 34.45
N THR A 609 -27.84 -3.85 33.28
CA THR A 609 -29.29 -3.60 33.15
C THR A 609 -30.20 -4.62 33.83
N GLY A 610 -29.65 -5.78 34.21
CA GLY A 610 -30.42 -6.96 34.60
C GLY A 610 -31.08 -7.68 33.42
N THR A 611 -30.93 -7.18 32.18
CA THR A 611 -31.38 -7.88 30.97
C THR A 611 -30.40 -9.02 30.65
N PRO A 612 -30.85 -10.29 30.54
CA PRO A 612 -29.97 -11.40 30.23
C PRO A 612 -29.28 -11.29 28.87
N HIS A 613 -28.03 -11.74 28.77
CA HIS A 613 -27.25 -11.81 27.52
C HIS A 613 -27.95 -12.53 26.35
N ASN A 614 -28.88 -13.44 26.65
CA ASN A 614 -29.64 -14.25 25.70
C ASN A 614 -31.08 -13.74 25.50
N HIS A 615 -31.38 -12.53 25.99
CA HIS A 615 -32.71 -11.92 25.91
C HIS A 615 -33.22 -11.87 24.46
N ARG A 616 -34.54 -11.99 24.35
CA ARG A 616 -35.31 -11.71 23.14
C ARG A 616 -36.20 -10.54 23.48
N SER A 617 -36.14 -9.48 22.67
CA SER A 617 -37.01 -8.34 22.85
C SER A 617 -38.47 -8.79 22.82
N THR A 618 -39.27 -8.26 23.73
CA THR A 618 -40.72 -8.33 23.65
C THR A 618 -41.24 -7.29 22.65
N SER A 619 -42.46 -7.49 22.14
CA SER A 619 -43.13 -6.48 21.31
C SER A 619 -43.26 -5.13 22.02
N GLU A 620 -43.49 -5.15 23.35
CA GLU A 620 -43.61 -3.94 24.16
C GLU A 620 -42.27 -3.20 24.30
N GLU A 621 -41.16 -3.90 24.55
CA GLU A 621 -39.81 -3.29 24.55
C GLU A 621 -39.47 -2.70 23.18
N ARG A 622 -39.80 -3.40 22.07
CA ARG A 622 -39.59 -2.87 20.71
C ARG A 622 -40.41 -1.60 20.44
N SER A 623 -41.65 -1.56 20.88
CA SER A 623 -42.50 -0.36 20.75
C SER A 623 -42.01 0.80 21.63
N ARG A 624 -41.57 0.54 22.88
CA ARG A 624 -41.00 1.56 23.77
C ARG A 624 -39.66 2.08 23.25
N PHE A 625 -38.80 1.21 22.72
CA PHE A 625 -37.56 1.60 22.03
C PHE A 625 -37.83 2.50 20.81
N ALA A 626 -38.72 2.08 19.91
CA ALA A 626 -39.05 2.88 18.72
C ALA A 626 -39.63 4.27 19.09
N GLN A 627 -40.48 4.35 20.12
CA GLN A 627 -40.98 5.62 20.65
C GLN A 627 -39.91 6.48 21.33
N ALA A 628 -38.87 5.86 21.92
CA ALA A 628 -37.79 6.57 22.61
C ALA A 628 -36.75 7.17 21.65
N VAL A 629 -36.47 6.50 20.52
CA VAL A 629 -35.51 7.02 19.51
C VAL A 629 -36.15 7.89 18.43
N GLY A 630 -37.48 7.79 18.22
CA GLY A 630 -38.23 8.74 17.39
C GLY A 630 -37.82 8.72 15.92
N ASP A 631 -37.57 9.90 15.35
CA ASP A 631 -37.28 10.09 13.92
C ASP A 631 -36.04 9.28 13.45
N ASP A 632 -35.06 9.05 14.34
CA ASP A 632 -33.89 8.18 14.10
C ASP A 632 -34.31 6.75 13.70
N PHE A 633 -35.46 6.26 14.18
CA PHE A 633 -35.99 4.94 13.84
C PHE A 633 -36.34 4.87 12.35
N ASP A 634 -37.10 5.84 11.86
CA ASP A 634 -37.63 5.86 10.50
C ASP A 634 -36.56 6.22 9.46
N GLU A 635 -35.50 6.97 9.85
CA GLU A 635 -34.34 7.23 8.99
C GLU A 635 -33.46 5.98 8.78
N VAL A 636 -33.41 5.09 9.80
CA VAL A 636 -32.59 3.87 9.81
C VAL A 636 -33.34 2.64 9.29
N LEU A 637 -34.67 2.58 9.45
CA LEU A 637 -35.50 1.46 9.01
C LEU A 637 -35.33 1.07 7.52
N PRO A 638 -35.14 1.99 6.55
CA PRO A 638 -34.80 1.64 5.17
C PRO A 638 -33.50 0.83 5.06
N SER A 639 -32.46 1.17 5.82
CA SER A 639 -31.19 0.43 5.83
C SER A 639 -31.38 -0.99 6.38
N VAL A 640 -32.20 -1.18 7.42
CA VAL A 640 -32.56 -2.51 7.93
C VAL A 640 -33.30 -3.35 6.87
N ASN A 641 -34.24 -2.75 6.14
CA ASN A 641 -34.95 -3.45 5.07
C ASN A 641 -34.00 -3.90 3.94
N THR A 642 -33.00 -3.09 3.58
CA THR A 642 -31.95 -3.46 2.60
C THR A 642 -31.05 -4.59 3.10
N VAL A 643 -30.67 -4.60 4.39
CA VAL A 643 -29.88 -5.69 4.98
C VAL A 643 -30.67 -6.99 5.02
N LEU A 644 -31.94 -6.95 5.43
CA LEU A 644 -32.84 -8.12 5.37
C LEU A 644 -33.08 -8.60 3.93
N ALA A 645 -33.07 -7.70 2.94
CA ALA A 645 -33.19 -8.06 1.52
C ALA A 645 -31.95 -8.78 0.98
N THR A 646 -30.75 -8.35 1.39
CA THR A 646 -29.47 -8.91 0.95
C THR A 646 -29.04 -10.16 1.73
N HIS A 647 -29.55 -10.38 2.94
CA HIS A 647 -29.19 -11.50 3.81
C HIS A 647 -30.39 -12.37 4.19
N PRO A 648 -30.85 -13.31 3.33
CA PRO A 648 -32.00 -14.17 3.61
C PRO A 648 -31.91 -14.97 4.91
N ALA A 649 -30.71 -15.35 5.36
CA ALA A 649 -30.48 -16.04 6.64
C ALA A 649 -30.90 -15.20 7.88
N LEU A 650 -31.04 -13.87 7.76
CA LEU A 650 -31.58 -13.00 8.82
C LEU A 650 -33.12 -12.91 8.81
N ARG A 651 -33.80 -13.54 7.82
CA ARG A 651 -35.26 -13.56 7.68
C ARG A 651 -35.93 -14.81 8.26
N GLU A 652 -35.17 -15.81 8.70
CA GLU A 652 -35.75 -17.06 9.23
C GLU A 652 -36.49 -16.80 10.55
N ASN A 653 -37.82 -16.97 10.53
CA ASN A 653 -38.76 -16.91 11.66
C ASN A 653 -38.57 -15.69 12.60
N GLU A 654 -39.50 -14.72 12.50
CA GLU A 654 -39.53 -13.40 13.20
C GLU A 654 -38.98 -12.19 12.39
N ALA A 655 -38.82 -12.27 11.07
CA ALA A 655 -38.19 -11.20 10.25
C ALA A 655 -38.76 -9.78 10.45
N ASP A 656 -40.10 -9.62 10.47
CA ASP A 656 -40.74 -8.32 10.69
C ASP A 656 -40.66 -7.86 12.16
N GLU A 657 -40.65 -8.79 13.11
CA GLU A 657 -40.47 -8.49 14.53
C GLU A 657 -39.02 -8.07 14.84
N ALA A 658 -38.03 -8.62 14.13
CA ALA A 658 -36.61 -8.32 14.30
C ALA A 658 -36.19 -6.94 13.76
N LYS A 659 -37.07 -6.18 13.10
CA LYS A 659 -36.71 -4.88 12.51
C LYS A 659 -36.21 -3.88 13.54
N ALA A 660 -36.91 -3.72 14.66
CA ALA A 660 -36.47 -2.82 15.74
C ALA A 660 -35.17 -3.30 16.41
N ASP A 661 -34.99 -4.62 16.57
CA ASP A 661 -33.75 -5.22 17.06
C ASP A 661 -32.54 -4.82 16.20
N PHE A 662 -32.73 -4.78 14.87
CA PHE A 662 -31.67 -4.38 13.93
C PHE A 662 -31.52 -2.86 13.81
N VAL A 663 -32.58 -2.05 13.97
CA VAL A 663 -32.43 -0.58 14.10
C VAL A 663 -31.52 -0.25 15.28
N ALA A 664 -31.67 -0.92 16.42
CA ALA A 664 -30.79 -0.74 17.59
C ALA A 664 -29.31 -1.07 17.30
N VAL A 665 -29.02 -2.04 16.42
CA VAL A 665 -27.64 -2.36 15.99
C VAL A 665 -27.06 -1.25 15.10
N ILE A 666 -27.83 -0.74 14.14
CA ILE A 666 -27.36 0.36 13.26
C ILE A 666 -27.16 1.65 14.06
N LEU A 667 -28.09 2.00 14.97
CA LEU A 667 -27.94 3.16 15.85
C LEU A 667 -26.73 3.02 16.78
N TYR A 668 -26.50 1.83 17.38
CA TYR A 668 -25.34 1.60 18.24
C TYR A 668 -24.01 1.78 17.49
N THR A 669 -23.95 1.33 16.23
CA THR A 669 -22.79 1.60 15.36
C THR A 669 -22.72 3.04 14.84
N GLY A 670 -23.76 3.85 15.01
CA GLY A 670 -23.77 5.28 14.71
C GLY A 670 -23.05 6.16 15.72
N CYS A 671 -23.18 7.46 15.49
CA CYS A 671 -22.75 8.56 16.35
C CYS A 671 -23.96 9.18 17.09
N GLY A 672 -23.74 10.25 17.85
CA GLY A 672 -24.81 10.99 18.53
C GLY A 672 -25.37 10.30 19.80
N GLU A 673 -26.54 10.78 20.27
CA GLU A 673 -27.12 10.37 21.56
C GLU A 673 -27.59 8.91 21.58
N ASN A 674 -27.97 8.37 20.41
CA ASN A 674 -28.29 6.96 20.22
C ASN A 674 -27.06 6.11 19.84
N GLY A 675 -25.88 6.71 19.65
CA GLY A 675 -24.64 6.03 19.31
C GLY A 675 -23.99 5.29 20.48
N GLY A 676 -23.15 4.30 20.18
CA GLY A 676 -22.53 3.42 21.18
C GLY A 676 -21.74 4.17 22.27
N ASN A 677 -21.15 5.33 21.95
CA ASN A 677 -20.45 6.18 22.93
C ASN A 677 -21.36 6.76 24.02
N ALA A 678 -22.62 7.07 23.69
CA ALA A 678 -23.61 7.55 24.65
C ALA A 678 -24.22 6.38 25.44
N VAL A 679 -24.61 5.30 24.76
CA VAL A 679 -25.17 4.09 25.38
C VAL A 679 -24.20 3.49 26.40
N ASN A 680 -22.92 3.31 26.02
CA ASN A 680 -21.91 2.74 26.91
C ASN A 680 -21.56 3.67 28.08
N ARG A 681 -21.68 4.99 27.91
CA ARG A 681 -21.53 5.96 29.01
C ARG A 681 -22.64 5.81 30.05
N LEU A 682 -23.90 5.63 29.63
CA LEU A 682 -25.03 5.41 30.55
C LEU A 682 -24.89 4.10 31.33
N LEU A 683 -24.41 3.04 30.69
CA LEU A 683 -24.17 1.74 31.32
C LEU A 683 -23.00 1.80 32.31
N ARG A 684 -21.84 2.33 31.89
CA ARG A 684 -20.65 2.46 32.74
C ARG A 684 -20.80 3.43 33.92
N THR A 685 -21.74 4.38 33.85
CA THR A 685 -22.06 5.31 34.95
C THR A 685 -23.24 4.86 35.83
N GLY A 686 -23.68 3.60 35.72
CA GLY A 686 -24.68 3.02 36.62
C GLY A 686 -26.09 3.59 36.46
N LYS A 687 -26.45 4.09 35.26
CA LYS A 687 -27.80 4.58 34.93
C LYS A 687 -28.53 3.70 33.89
N PRO A 688 -28.54 2.36 34.02
CA PRO A 688 -29.06 1.46 32.99
C PRO A 688 -30.55 1.63 32.70
N GLY A 689 -31.35 2.12 33.66
CA GLY A 689 -32.80 2.20 33.54
C GLY A 689 -33.29 3.05 32.36
N ALA A 690 -32.55 4.10 31.97
CA ALA A 690 -32.89 4.95 30.83
C ALA A 690 -32.62 4.28 29.46
N ALA A 691 -31.66 3.34 29.42
CA ALA A 691 -31.28 2.62 28.19
C ALA A 691 -31.90 1.22 28.09
N ARG A 692 -32.70 0.77 29.07
CA ARG A 692 -33.10 -0.64 29.21
C ARG A 692 -33.71 -1.25 27.96
N ASP A 693 -34.68 -0.56 27.35
CA ASP A 693 -35.41 -1.08 26.17
C ASP A 693 -34.55 -1.08 24.90
N TYR A 694 -33.65 -0.08 24.78
CA TYR A 694 -32.59 -0.08 23.77
C TYR A 694 -31.71 -1.32 23.94
N VAL A 695 -31.19 -1.56 25.14
CA VAL A 695 -30.31 -2.69 25.44
C VAL A 695 -31.00 -4.02 25.18
N SER A 696 -32.29 -4.15 25.51
CA SER A 696 -33.09 -5.33 25.18
C SER A 696 -33.22 -5.57 23.67
N CYS A 697 -33.44 -4.52 22.87
CA CYS A 697 -33.48 -4.62 21.40
C CYS A 697 -32.09 -4.93 20.81
N LEU A 698 -31.05 -4.25 21.28
CA LEU A 698 -29.66 -4.43 20.83
C LEU A 698 -29.14 -5.85 21.14
N LEU A 699 -29.34 -6.38 22.35
CA LEU A 699 -29.00 -7.77 22.68
C LEU A 699 -29.76 -8.76 21.78
N SER A 700 -31.06 -8.56 21.60
CA SER A 700 -31.89 -9.40 20.74
C SER A 700 -31.42 -9.37 19.27
N GLY A 701 -30.98 -8.22 18.77
CA GLY A 701 -30.42 -8.01 17.44
C GLY A 701 -29.07 -8.68 17.26
N LEU A 702 -28.10 -8.35 18.10
CA LEU A 702 -26.76 -8.95 18.09
C LEU A 702 -26.82 -10.48 18.17
N ARG A 703 -27.74 -11.05 18.98
CA ARG A 703 -27.96 -12.49 19.11
C ARG A 703 -28.35 -13.17 17.79
N ARG A 704 -28.98 -12.46 16.84
CA ARG A 704 -29.35 -12.94 15.49
C ARG A 704 -28.19 -12.89 14.48
N LEU A 705 -27.08 -12.20 14.78
CA LEU A 705 -25.96 -11.99 13.85
C LEU A 705 -24.90 -13.11 13.91
N PRO A 706 -24.10 -13.29 12.84
CA PRO A 706 -22.98 -14.25 12.84
C PRO A 706 -21.97 -14.01 13.97
N VAL A 707 -21.54 -15.10 14.62
CA VAL A 707 -20.50 -15.07 15.65
C VAL A 707 -19.13 -15.02 15.00
N HIS A 708 -18.29 -14.08 15.43
CA HIS A 708 -16.84 -14.10 15.18
C HIS A 708 -16.13 -14.88 16.29
N ARG A 709 -15.16 -15.73 15.92
CA ARG A 709 -14.31 -16.50 16.84
C ARG A 709 -12.87 -16.40 16.35
N GLY A 710 -11.96 -15.91 17.19
CA GLY A 710 -10.59 -15.59 16.79
C GLY A 710 -10.07 -14.30 17.42
N PRO A 711 -8.94 -13.77 16.93
CA PRO A 711 -8.41 -12.49 17.39
C PRO A 711 -9.26 -11.33 16.87
N SER A 712 -9.42 -10.33 17.73
CA SER A 712 -10.10 -9.06 17.44
C SER A 712 -9.37 -7.94 18.18
N PHE A 713 -9.41 -6.71 17.64
CA PHE A 713 -8.51 -5.63 18.01
C PHE A 713 -9.27 -4.37 18.44
N ARG A 714 -8.67 -3.62 19.37
CA ARG A 714 -9.07 -2.29 19.84
C ARG A 714 -7.83 -1.43 20.08
N PHE A 715 -8.03 -0.13 20.20
CA PHE A 715 -6.96 0.83 20.48
C PHE A 715 -6.83 1.11 21.98
N GLY A 716 -5.66 1.60 22.39
CA GLY A 716 -5.36 1.92 23.79
C GLY A 716 -4.96 0.70 24.62
N GLY A 717 -5.03 0.87 25.94
CA GLY A 717 -4.25 0.09 26.91
C GLY A 717 -3.05 0.92 27.37
N SER A 718 -3.04 1.33 28.64
CA SER A 718 -2.09 2.34 29.13
C SER A 718 -0.74 1.71 29.51
N PRO A 719 0.40 2.22 29.00
CA PRO A 719 1.74 1.87 29.49
C PRO A 719 2.23 2.82 30.61
N ASP A 720 1.77 4.07 30.60
CA ASP A 720 2.33 5.14 31.42
C ASP A 720 1.62 5.27 32.77
N GLY A 721 2.17 4.59 33.79
CA GLY A 721 1.94 4.91 35.20
C GLY A 721 0.76 4.21 35.88
N ASP A 722 1.08 3.15 36.65
CA ASP A 722 0.37 2.70 37.87
C ASP A 722 -1.16 2.61 37.77
N VAL A 723 -1.66 1.63 37.01
CA VAL A 723 -3.10 1.39 36.80
C VAL A 723 -3.54 0.08 37.46
N ASP A 724 -4.06 0.16 38.68
CA ASP A 724 -4.73 -0.95 39.38
C ASP A 724 -5.85 -1.58 38.51
N GLY A 725 -5.59 -2.76 37.92
CA GLY A 725 -6.66 -3.58 37.33
C GLY A 725 -6.32 -4.41 36.09
N TYR A 726 -5.21 -4.17 35.39
CA TYR A 726 -4.81 -4.94 34.20
C TYR A 726 -3.75 -6.03 34.47
N GLU A 727 -3.70 -6.55 35.70
CA GLU A 727 -2.76 -7.63 36.08
C GLU A 727 -3.02 -8.94 35.30
N PRO A 728 -1.99 -9.67 34.86
CA PRO A 728 -2.15 -11.01 34.30
C PRO A 728 -2.94 -11.94 35.23
N GLY A 729 -3.95 -12.62 34.68
CA GLY A 729 -4.88 -13.45 35.44
C GLY A 729 -6.05 -12.68 36.09
N ALA A 730 -6.09 -11.34 36.03
CA ALA A 730 -7.26 -10.57 36.44
C ALA A 730 -8.46 -10.78 35.50
N VAL A 731 -9.67 -10.64 36.03
CA VAL A 731 -10.92 -10.79 35.27
C VAL A 731 -11.69 -9.48 35.22
N LEU A 732 -11.61 -8.82 34.08
CA LEU A 732 -12.36 -7.61 33.73
C LEU A 732 -13.82 -7.98 33.46
N SER A 733 -14.75 -7.13 33.87
CA SER A 733 -16.18 -7.21 33.50
C SER A 733 -16.60 -5.87 32.89
N GLU A 734 -17.22 -5.90 31.72
CA GLU A 734 -17.59 -4.72 30.95
C GLU A 734 -19.11 -4.49 31.00
N PRO A 735 -19.62 -3.45 31.70
CA PRO A 735 -21.06 -3.18 31.77
C PRO A 735 -21.65 -2.62 30.46
N GLY A 736 -20.81 -1.98 29.64
CA GLY A 736 -21.19 -1.50 28.31
C GLY A 736 -21.15 -2.61 27.26
N PHE A 737 -21.50 -2.29 26.02
CA PHE A 737 -21.11 -3.09 24.87
C PHE A 737 -19.67 -2.74 24.48
N LEU A 738 -18.93 -3.71 23.94
CA LEU A 738 -17.57 -3.47 23.48
C LEU A 738 -17.50 -3.67 21.97
N SER A 739 -17.19 -2.62 21.20
CA SER A 739 -16.84 -2.77 19.78
C SER A 739 -15.38 -3.23 19.64
N ALA A 740 -15.09 -4.06 18.66
CA ALA A 740 -13.73 -4.36 18.22
C ALA A 740 -13.75 -4.56 16.69
N THR A 741 -12.59 -4.71 16.06
CA THR A 741 -12.50 -5.12 14.65
C THR A 741 -11.83 -6.48 14.55
N ALA A 742 -12.24 -7.32 13.60
CA ALA A 742 -11.45 -8.50 13.21
C ALA A 742 -10.37 -8.18 12.16
N ALA A 743 -10.35 -6.96 11.61
CA ALA A 743 -9.37 -6.53 10.61
C ALA A 743 -8.02 -6.23 11.27
N GLU A 744 -6.95 -6.81 10.74
CA GLU A 744 -5.62 -6.69 11.34
C GLU A 744 -4.93 -5.34 11.01
N ASP A 745 -5.45 -4.57 10.05
CA ASP A 745 -4.78 -3.40 9.45
C ASP A 745 -5.17 -2.02 10.03
N LEU A 746 -6.23 -1.92 10.85
CA LEU A 746 -6.70 -0.61 11.36
C LEU A 746 -5.79 -0.04 12.46
N THR A 747 -5.33 1.22 12.33
CA THR A 747 -4.52 1.99 13.31
C THR A 747 -5.14 3.36 13.61
N THR A 748 -4.62 4.06 14.62
CA THR A 748 -4.83 5.49 14.88
C THR A 748 -3.70 6.35 14.29
N ASP A 749 -3.91 7.67 14.18
CA ASP A 749 -2.84 8.66 13.92
C ASP A 749 -2.10 9.03 15.22
N ASP A 750 -0.77 8.97 15.19
CA ASP A 750 0.08 9.25 16.36
C ASP A 750 0.31 10.77 16.59
N GLU A 751 -0.10 11.64 15.65
CA GLU A 751 0.20 13.09 15.68
C GLU A 751 -0.57 13.88 16.77
N HIS A 752 -1.71 13.36 17.23
CA HIS A 752 -2.51 14.00 18.28
C HIS A 752 -2.10 13.43 19.64
N GLY A 753 -1.08 14.01 20.27
CA GLY A 753 -0.44 13.55 21.51
C GLY A 753 -1.31 13.53 22.78
N ASN A 754 -2.37 12.72 22.77
CA ASN A 754 -3.32 12.52 23.86
C ASN A 754 -3.60 11.01 23.96
N SER A 755 -2.86 10.34 24.86
CA SER A 755 -2.48 8.91 24.80
C SER A 755 -3.57 7.90 24.39
N VAL A 756 -3.48 7.42 23.14
CA VAL A 756 -4.10 6.16 22.67
C VAL A 756 -3.05 5.18 22.13
N ASN A 757 -1.80 5.30 22.60
CA ASN A 757 -0.69 4.43 22.19
C ASN A 757 -0.83 3.05 22.84
N GLY A 758 -1.51 2.12 22.19
CA GLY A 758 -1.59 0.72 22.58
C GLY A 758 -2.52 -0.13 21.71
N ASP A 759 -2.27 -1.44 21.70
CA ASP A 759 -3.13 -2.44 21.06
C ASP A 759 -3.78 -3.37 22.09
N VAL A 760 -5.12 -3.38 22.20
CA VAL A 760 -5.82 -4.45 22.92
C VAL A 760 -6.19 -5.55 21.94
N VAL A 761 -5.70 -6.77 22.18
CA VAL A 761 -5.99 -7.95 21.34
C VAL A 761 -6.81 -8.96 22.13
N ILE A 762 -8.07 -9.15 21.73
CA ILE A 762 -9.06 -9.96 22.42
C ILE A 762 -9.33 -11.24 21.63
N TRP A 763 -9.20 -12.40 22.28
CA TRP A 763 -9.65 -13.68 21.71
C TRP A 763 -11.16 -13.85 21.92
N SER A 764 -11.92 -13.61 20.86
CA SER A 764 -13.38 -13.69 20.79
C SER A 764 -13.92 -15.12 20.80
N HIS A 765 -15.03 -15.30 21.52
CA HIS A 765 -15.85 -16.50 21.57
C HIS A 765 -17.33 -16.26 21.22
N SER A 766 -17.91 -15.09 21.55
CA SER A 766 -19.32 -14.77 21.30
C SER A 766 -19.59 -13.46 20.54
N ALA A 767 -18.55 -12.64 20.32
CA ALA A 767 -18.60 -11.38 19.59
C ALA A 767 -19.35 -11.49 18.24
N ARG A 768 -20.13 -10.45 17.89
CA ARG A 768 -21.11 -10.50 16.80
C ARG A 768 -20.73 -9.56 15.67
N ARG A 769 -20.62 -10.08 14.44
CA ARG A 769 -20.28 -9.29 13.25
C ARG A 769 -21.40 -8.30 12.93
N VAL A 770 -21.14 -7.00 13.13
CA VAL A 770 -22.07 -5.90 12.79
C VAL A 770 -21.70 -5.18 11.50
N SER A 771 -20.52 -5.44 10.93
CA SER A 771 -20.06 -4.84 9.67
C SER A 771 -20.99 -5.06 8.46
N LEU A 772 -21.91 -6.02 8.54
CA LEU A 772 -22.94 -6.27 7.53
C LEU A 772 -24.03 -5.17 7.44
N PHE A 773 -24.07 -4.25 8.42
CA PHE A 773 -24.95 -3.08 8.38
C PHE A 773 -24.34 -1.88 7.65
N GLY A 774 -23.01 -1.83 7.52
CA GLY A 774 -22.25 -1.07 6.52
C GLY A 774 -22.28 0.47 6.55
N ARG A 775 -23.34 1.09 7.10
CA ARG A 775 -23.56 2.55 7.00
C ARG A 775 -22.67 3.36 7.96
N ASN A 776 -22.49 2.85 9.20
CA ASN A 776 -21.75 3.51 10.28
C ASN A 776 -20.73 2.56 10.97
N SER A 777 -20.62 1.31 10.49
CA SER A 777 -19.84 0.25 11.14
C SER A 777 -18.43 0.12 10.57
N LEU A 778 -17.44 -0.10 11.43
CA LEU A 778 -16.04 -0.29 11.03
C LEU A 778 -15.82 -1.53 10.13
N PRO A 779 -14.73 -1.56 9.34
CA PRO A 779 -14.28 -2.76 8.64
C PRO A 779 -14.17 -3.95 9.60
N GLU A 780 -14.91 -5.02 9.30
CA GLU A 780 -15.12 -6.19 10.18
C GLU A 780 -15.40 -5.85 11.66
N GLU A 781 -16.20 -4.81 11.93
CA GLU A 781 -16.66 -4.52 13.30
C GLU A 781 -17.40 -5.73 13.90
N VAL A 782 -16.98 -6.11 15.09
CA VAL A 782 -17.61 -7.10 15.96
C VAL A 782 -17.99 -6.43 17.28
N VAL A 783 -19.15 -6.79 17.84
CA VAL A 783 -19.62 -6.25 19.11
C VAL A 783 -19.78 -7.38 20.13
N PHE A 784 -19.15 -7.22 21.28
CA PHE A 784 -19.41 -8.02 22.48
C PHE A 784 -20.63 -7.46 23.21
N ALA A 785 -21.46 -8.36 23.76
CA ALA A 785 -22.64 -7.99 24.55
C ALA A 785 -22.27 -7.26 25.86
N SER A 786 -23.25 -6.59 26.47
CA SER A 786 -23.12 -6.09 27.84
C SER A 786 -22.87 -7.21 28.84
N ASP A 787 -22.17 -6.88 29.93
CA ASP A 787 -21.73 -7.79 30.98
C ASP A 787 -20.76 -8.90 30.46
N ALA A 788 -20.06 -8.62 29.35
CA ALA A 788 -18.98 -9.47 28.84
C ALA A 788 -17.78 -9.48 29.81
N ARG A 789 -17.10 -10.63 29.91
CA ARG A 789 -15.99 -10.85 30.85
C ARG A 789 -14.72 -11.23 30.10
N PHE A 790 -13.62 -10.59 30.45
CA PHE A 790 -12.34 -10.75 29.77
C PHE A 790 -11.25 -11.05 30.80
N LYS A 791 -10.50 -12.13 30.60
CA LYS A 791 -9.33 -12.43 31.42
C LYS A 791 -8.08 -11.84 30.77
N VAL A 792 -7.26 -11.14 31.54
CA VAL A 792 -5.95 -10.67 31.10
C VAL A 792 -5.01 -11.86 31.01
N LEU A 793 -4.38 -12.08 29.86
CA LEU A 793 -3.38 -13.14 29.67
C LEU A 793 -1.95 -12.60 29.81
N ALA A 794 -1.70 -11.40 29.28
CA ALA A 794 -0.43 -10.69 29.41
C ALA A 794 -0.62 -9.20 29.07
N THR A 795 0.13 -8.35 29.76
CA THR A 795 0.62 -7.07 29.22
C THR A 795 1.95 -7.31 28.51
N ALA A 796 2.25 -6.54 27.47
CA ALA A 796 3.48 -6.66 26.71
C ALA A 796 3.97 -5.29 26.21
N ASP A 797 5.07 -4.81 26.79
CA ASP A 797 5.86 -3.73 26.20
C ASP A 797 6.82 -4.35 25.19
N GLU A 798 6.50 -4.29 23.89
CA GLU A 798 7.44 -4.74 22.87
C GLU A 798 8.58 -3.73 22.68
N GLU A 799 9.77 -4.26 22.36
CA GLU A 799 11.02 -3.55 22.05
C GLU A 799 10.90 -2.51 20.91
N ASN A 800 9.74 -2.49 20.23
CA ASN A 800 9.34 -1.58 19.16
C ASN A 800 8.57 -0.33 19.63
N GLY A 801 8.28 -0.16 20.92
CA GLY A 801 7.72 1.08 21.49
C GLY A 801 6.20 1.29 21.37
N ARG A 802 5.41 0.21 21.15
CA ARG A 802 3.95 0.22 21.32
C ARG A 802 3.55 -0.90 22.30
N PRO A 803 2.77 -0.61 23.36
CA PRO A 803 2.35 -1.62 24.32
C PRO A 803 1.16 -2.43 23.79
N ALA A 804 0.96 -3.63 24.32
CA ALA A 804 -0.19 -4.46 24.02
C ALA A 804 -0.81 -5.12 25.26
N LEU A 805 -2.15 -5.20 25.26
CA LEU A 805 -2.95 -5.88 26.28
C LEU A 805 -3.63 -7.10 25.64
N LEU A 806 -3.23 -8.31 26.05
CA LEU A 806 -3.70 -9.56 25.48
C LEU A 806 -4.81 -10.16 26.36
N LEU A 807 -6.04 -10.22 25.85
CA LEU A 807 -7.24 -10.64 26.59
C LEU A 807 -7.88 -11.90 25.99
N ARG A 808 -8.55 -12.71 26.83
CA ARG A 808 -9.44 -13.80 26.40
C ARG A 808 -10.87 -13.54 26.86
N GLU A 809 -11.84 -13.62 25.96
CA GLU A 809 -13.26 -13.64 26.33
C GLU A 809 -13.58 -14.93 27.10
N LEU A 810 -14.10 -14.80 28.32
CA LEU A 810 -14.59 -15.91 29.14
C LEU A 810 -16.04 -16.23 28.77
N ARG A 811 -16.40 -17.52 28.73
CA ARG A 811 -17.82 -17.91 28.62
C ARG A 811 -18.55 -17.56 29.91
N GLN A 812 -19.87 -17.40 29.89
CA GLN A 812 -20.61 -16.89 31.05
C GLN A 812 -20.67 -17.89 32.22
N ASP A 813 -20.82 -19.18 31.94
CA ASP A 813 -20.73 -20.25 32.95
C ASP A 813 -19.28 -20.60 33.35
N GLU A 814 -18.29 -19.99 32.70
CA GLU A 814 -16.87 -20.24 32.96
C GLU A 814 -16.46 -19.68 34.32
N ARG A 815 -15.98 -20.56 35.19
CA ARG A 815 -15.36 -20.21 36.46
C ARG A 815 -13.86 -20.41 36.30
N THR A 816 -13.10 -19.35 36.50
CA THR A 816 -11.64 -19.35 36.41
C THR A 816 -11.07 -18.68 37.67
N THR A 817 -9.89 -19.10 38.11
CA THR A 817 -9.23 -18.55 39.30
C THR A 817 -8.64 -17.18 38.96
N HIS A 818 -8.78 -16.21 39.86
CA HIS A 818 -8.14 -14.90 39.71
C HIS A 818 -6.64 -15.00 39.97
N GLY A 819 -5.81 -14.45 39.08
CA GLY A 819 -4.35 -14.35 39.25
C GLY A 819 -3.53 -15.56 38.78
N GLU A 820 -4.16 -16.63 38.30
CA GLU A 820 -3.47 -17.78 37.68
C GLU A 820 -3.98 -18.01 36.26
N LEU A 821 -3.11 -18.36 35.31
CA LEU A 821 -3.51 -18.72 33.94
C LEU A 821 -3.80 -20.22 33.82
N ASP A 822 -4.94 -20.57 33.22
CA ASP A 822 -5.36 -21.95 33.00
C ASP A 822 -4.87 -22.52 31.65
N GLU A 823 -5.09 -23.82 31.40
CA GLU A 823 -4.65 -24.47 30.15
C GLU A 823 -5.27 -23.82 28.89
N ALA A 824 -6.49 -23.28 28.99
CA ALA A 824 -7.14 -22.59 27.88
C ALA A 824 -6.55 -21.19 27.64
N ASP A 825 -6.16 -20.47 28.69
CA ASP A 825 -5.38 -19.23 28.60
C ASP A 825 -4.05 -19.47 27.89
N LEU A 826 -3.27 -20.45 28.37
CA LEU A 826 -1.95 -20.78 27.82
C LEU A 826 -2.04 -21.30 26.37
N ALA A 827 -3.13 -21.99 26.01
CA ALA A 827 -3.41 -22.41 24.64
C ALA A 827 -3.89 -21.26 23.72
N VAL A 828 -4.24 -20.08 24.26
CA VAL A 828 -4.70 -18.90 23.50
C VAL A 828 -3.60 -17.83 23.38
N LEU A 829 -2.81 -17.60 24.42
CA LEU A 829 -1.77 -16.56 24.45
C LEU A 829 -0.81 -16.58 23.23
N PRO A 830 -0.24 -17.72 22.78
CA PRO A 830 0.60 -17.77 21.58
C PRO A 830 -0.13 -17.49 20.26
N LYS A 831 -1.46 -17.58 20.24
CA LYS A 831 -2.29 -17.22 19.07
C LYS A 831 -2.53 -15.71 19.02
N LEU A 832 -2.75 -15.08 20.18
CA LEU A 832 -2.85 -13.62 20.32
C LEU A 832 -1.54 -12.92 19.98
N GLN A 833 -0.41 -13.38 20.53
CA GLN A 833 0.92 -12.87 20.16
C GLN A 833 1.20 -12.99 18.65
N ARG A 834 0.70 -14.05 18.00
CA ARG A 834 0.81 -14.22 16.54
C ARG A 834 -0.13 -13.29 15.76
N ALA A 835 -1.25 -12.87 16.35
CA ALA A 835 -2.16 -11.90 15.75
C ALA A 835 -1.60 -10.48 15.85
N LEU A 836 -1.09 -10.10 17.04
CA LEU A 836 -0.35 -8.84 17.25
C LEU A 836 0.79 -8.67 16.24
N ARG A 837 1.66 -9.68 16.10
CA ARG A 837 2.75 -9.65 15.11
C ARG A 837 2.32 -9.65 13.64
N ARG A 838 1.08 -10.04 13.30
CA ARG A 838 0.54 -9.84 11.93
C ARG A 838 0.05 -8.42 11.74
N ARG A 839 -0.67 -7.89 12.73
CA ARG A 839 -1.15 -6.50 12.80
C ARG A 839 -0.02 -5.48 12.72
N HIS A 840 1.08 -5.68 13.45
CA HIS A 840 2.29 -4.85 13.34
C HIS A 840 3.05 -5.03 12.00
N GLY A 841 2.74 -6.08 11.24
CA GLY A 841 3.25 -6.30 9.89
C GLY A 841 2.25 -5.97 8.78
N ALA A 842 1.07 -5.42 9.11
CA ALA A 842 0.04 -5.04 8.16
C ALA A 842 0.26 -3.59 7.67
N GLU A 843 -0.23 -3.27 6.48
CA GLU A 843 -0.17 -1.92 5.93
C GLU A 843 -1.21 -1.03 6.66
N PRO A 844 -0.79 0.00 7.42
CA PRO A 844 -1.67 0.68 8.37
C PRO A 844 -2.78 1.48 7.69
N ARG A 845 -4.03 1.12 8.00
CA ARG A 845 -5.22 1.89 7.64
C ARG A 845 -5.64 2.79 8.80
N VAL A 846 -5.36 4.08 8.68
CA VAL A 846 -5.71 5.09 9.69
C VAL A 846 -7.24 5.20 9.87
N LEU A 847 -7.68 5.23 11.12
CA LEU A 847 -9.03 5.62 11.52
C LEU A 847 -9.04 7.06 12.06
N SER A 848 -9.63 7.98 11.29
CA SER A 848 -9.70 9.41 11.61
C SER A 848 -11.06 9.89 12.13
N GLU A 849 -12.12 9.07 12.10
CA GLU A 849 -13.45 9.47 12.56
C GLU A 849 -13.55 9.39 14.09
N ARG A 850 -13.83 10.53 14.74
CA ARG A 850 -13.72 10.69 16.19
C ARG A 850 -14.65 9.77 16.98
N ASP A 851 -15.92 9.63 16.60
CA ASP A 851 -16.86 8.76 17.33
C ASP A 851 -16.44 7.28 17.23
N GLN A 852 -15.96 6.83 16.07
CA GLN A 852 -15.45 5.46 15.90
C GLN A 852 -14.15 5.25 16.69
N LEU A 853 -13.27 6.24 16.72
CA LEU A 853 -12.05 6.24 17.53
C LEU A 853 -12.38 6.15 19.03
N ASP A 854 -13.28 6.98 19.55
CA ASP A 854 -13.70 6.94 20.96
C ASP A 854 -14.40 5.63 21.33
N ARG A 855 -15.22 5.08 20.40
CA ARG A 855 -15.86 3.76 20.56
C ARG A 855 -14.83 2.62 20.65
N MET A 856 -13.71 2.74 19.93
CA MET A 856 -12.64 1.72 19.85
C MET A 856 -11.49 1.88 20.84
N SER A 857 -11.32 3.06 21.46
CA SER A 857 -10.21 3.39 22.38
C SER A 857 -10.57 3.38 23.86
N SER A 858 -11.86 3.33 24.20
CA SER A 858 -12.31 3.26 25.60
C SER A 858 -11.71 2.05 26.37
N PRO A 859 -11.33 2.20 27.65
CA PRO A 859 -10.72 1.10 28.42
C PRO A 859 -11.71 -0.05 28.63
N VAL A 860 -11.21 -1.29 28.78
CA VAL A 860 -12.04 -2.51 28.90
C VAL A 860 -12.32 -2.80 30.38
N GLY A 861 -13.58 -2.71 30.79
CA GLY A 861 -14.01 -3.00 32.18
C GLY A 861 -13.54 -2.01 33.24
N LEU A 862 -12.83 -0.93 32.86
CA LEU A 862 -12.44 0.17 33.75
C LEU A 862 -13.19 1.48 33.40
N VAL A 863 -13.32 2.36 34.38
CA VAL A 863 -13.89 3.71 34.24
C VAL A 863 -12.98 4.76 34.92
N PRO A 864 -12.90 6.00 34.39
CA PRO A 864 -12.29 7.12 35.11
C PRO A 864 -12.98 7.37 36.46
N THR A 865 -12.19 7.62 37.51
CA THR A 865 -12.71 7.86 38.87
C THR A 865 -13.68 9.05 38.93
N GLU A 866 -13.44 10.10 38.14
CA GLU A 866 -14.31 11.27 38.01
C GLU A 866 -15.74 10.94 37.52
N LEU A 867 -15.90 9.88 36.72
CA LEU A 867 -17.20 9.41 36.23
C LEU A 867 -17.94 8.48 37.20
N ARG A 868 -17.30 8.10 38.31
CA ARG A 868 -17.84 7.12 39.27
C ARG A 868 -18.95 7.69 40.16
N GLY A 869 -19.01 9.01 40.34
CA GLY A 869 -20.09 9.68 41.08
C GLY A 869 -20.09 9.49 42.61
N ASP A 870 -19.09 8.79 43.16
CA ASP A 870 -18.83 8.73 44.60
C ASP A 870 -18.34 10.11 45.07
N ALA A 871 -19.26 10.94 45.54
CA ALA A 871 -18.93 12.22 46.14
C ALA A 871 -18.12 11.99 47.43
N GLU A 872 -16.88 12.47 47.45
CA GLU A 872 -16.01 12.39 48.62
C GLU A 872 -16.68 13.07 49.82
N ALA A 873 -17.02 12.29 50.83
CA ALA A 873 -17.69 12.80 52.02
C ALA A 873 -16.73 13.74 52.77
N PRO A 874 -17.08 15.03 52.94
CA PRO A 874 -16.13 16.01 53.48
C PRO A 874 -15.71 15.64 54.91
N PRO A 875 -14.44 15.88 55.28
CA PRO A 875 -13.92 15.50 56.59
C PRO A 875 -14.72 16.19 57.72
N THR A 876 -15.00 15.43 58.77
CA THR A 876 -15.91 15.81 59.87
C THR A 876 -15.32 16.92 60.76
N ALA A 877 -15.45 18.16 60.30
CA ALA A 877 -15.16 19.35 61.09
C ALA A 877 -16.09 19.44 62.31
N SER A 878 -15.53 19.19 63.49
CA SER A 878 -16.23 19.30 64.77
C SER A 878 -16.48 20.76 65.16
N GLY A 879 -17.67 21.05 65.72
CA GLY A 879 -17.85 22.21 66.59
C GLY A 879 -18.80 23.33 66.13
N ALA A 880 -20.10 23.06 66.05
CA ALA A 880 -21.14 24.07 66.30
C ALA A 880 -22.46 23.39 66.75
N GLU A 881 -22.92 23.67 67.97
CA GLU A 881 -24.26 23.27 68.46
C GLU A 881 -25.34 24.33 68.15
N PRO A 882 -26.65 24.02 68.26
CA PRO A 882 -27.64 24.53 67.32
C PRO A 882 -28.38 25.81 67.75
N ALA A 883 -28.91 26.52 66.74
CA ALA A 883 -30.06 27.39 66.88
C ALA A 883 -31.35 26.62 66.57
N GLN A 884 -32.42 26.87 67.33
CA GLN A 884 -33.71 26.14 67.28
C GLN A 884 -34.77 26.89 66.46
N SER A 885 -35.88 26.18 66.16
CA SER A 885 -37.21 26.73 65.79
C SER A 885 -37.35 27.34 64.37
N GLU A 886 -38.51 27.30 63.70
CA GLU A 886 -39.84 26.75 64.09
C GLU A 886 -40.74 26.31 62.92
N HIS A 887 -41.96 25.85 63.25
CA HIS A 887 -42.98 25.31 62.34
C HIS A 887 -43.57 26.30 61.31
N ALA A 888 -43.83 25.81 60.08
CA ALA A 888 -45.17 25.71 59.44
C ALA A 888 -45.01 25.01 58.05
N ALA A 889 -45.73 23.97 57.62
CA ALA A 889 -47.12 23.51 57.77
C ALA A 889 -48.09 24.06 56.70
N GLY A 890 -48.55 23.17 55.81
CA GLY A 890 -49.60 23.41 54.80
C GLY A 890 -49.07 23.67 53.37
N ALA A 891 -49.73 23.22 52.31
CA ALA A 891 -50.85 22.28 52.21
C ALA A 891 -50.89 21.63 50.81
N ALA A 892 -51.47 20.43 50.70
CA ALA A 892 -51.74 19.80 49.41
C ALA A 892 -53.08 20.26 48.84
N THR A 893 -53.17 20.40 47.52
CA THR A 893 -54.46 20.46 46.78
C THR A 893 -54.32 19.68 45.47
N THR A 894 -55.19 18.70 45.28
CA THR A 894 -55.23 17.81 44.10
C THR A 894 -56.24 18.32 43.06
N THR A 895 -56.12 17.84 41.82
CA THR A 895 -57.14 17.87 40.74
C THR A 895 -57.64 19.24 40.25
N ARG A 896 -57.47 19.47 38.93
CA ARG A 896 -58.46 18.92 37.99
C ARG A 896 -57.80 18.46 36.69
#